data_AF-A0A1S9CP56-F1
#
_entry.id   AF-A0A1S9CP56-F1
#
_cell.length_a   1.000
_cell.length_b   1.000
_cell.length_c   1.000
_cell.angle_alpha   90.00
_cell.angle_beta   90.00
_cell.angle_gamma   90.00
#
_symmetry.space_group_name_H-M   'P 1'
#
loop_
_entity.id
_entity.type
_entity.pdbx_description
1 polymer ?
#
loop_
_entity_poly.entity_id
_entity_poly.type
_entity_poly.pdbx_seq_one_letter_code
_entity_poly.pdbx_strand_id
1 'polypeptide(L)'
;MALNLEQQKIVESPLSGHAVIRGIAGSGKTTVGVERVKLLAEQSPKGKILFVTYNKSLSNYIEQMINMTIPTAKSVVDIKNIDSISYGYFKAGHPELKTLWNDTPSFNEALQIAQSKYPNCRYLHQNYHKFLLDEIKWIKGCGYNTLEQYQDVERIGRMSGDGGYRLTRNSEAREAIYFLKDTIGEILSQKNSVDGIDTNILALQYMNNNNNKIFKYEHIIIDEAQDLTKVQFDIISRLSNNSKTCSVWLIMDVAQSIYPQAWLVKNRTYRSIGYDIGANRSYKLNKNYRTTTEISRCAYSLLHYDKELIKDDNFITPTLLSQHGSYPVYRGYNSYTDQQLAVIKLIKQLDYKLRDIAIVAKRKTSLEQLKNCLIGQNILCEMVAKEMKFNEDSIKLLTMHSIKGLEFKVVIIIDLNENIIPHKQDGLSYEELLEEEVGERKLFYVAMTRAKKELYMFSSGTPSKFISQIDNKFLCMNINSRIRALHSINPDNYYYKEEIADIHTKEEVVRQWIINELITNYDYPKEVVKIEYKINIGSKACKADVAVINQKTGEPHIIVETKNKDVDIMDAVRQLKSYMHASDCKYGVATNGRHIIFIDKDMNYISDIPKCDKTILTKGLEHYKYIDVKTFREHEFIKDTHTQEILNEDNVVEDELTKLRIYADIAAGIPIEILDDDKGTFKLPSKYIKTAENLYILQVKGDSMIDANIDDGDYVVVDSSQSVQNNEIGVVVYNGSATLKRVVQTGGLVLLLSANDDFEPISIIDGDFSVQGKLIGIIKQTQ
;
A
#
# COMPACT_ATOMS: atom_id res chain seq x y z
N MET A 1 -2.98 4.54 -25.30
CA MET A 1 -2.46 3.53 -24.36
C MET A 1 -3.41 2.34 -24.32
N ALA A 2 -2.99 1.15 -23.88
CA ALA A 2 -3.91 0.02 -23.74
C ALA A 2 -4.81 0.26 -22.51
N LEU A 3 -6.08 0.55 -22.73
CA LEU A 3 -7.10 0.62 -21.68
C LEU A 3 -7.71 -0.77 -21.49
N ASN A 4 -8.09 -1.11 -20.27
CA ASN A 4 -8.96 -2.27 -20.06
C ASN A 4 -10.42 -1.93 -20.45
N LEU A 5 -11.29 -2.93 -20.53
CA LEU A 5 -12.71 -2.76 -20.90
C LEU A 5 -13.47 -1.79 -20.00
N GLU A 6 -13.18 -1.77 -18.70
CA GLU A 6 -13.83 -0.88 -17.72
C GLU A 6 -13.43 0.58 -17.94
N GLN A 7 -12.12 0.83 -18.06
CA GLN A 7 -11.56 2.14 -18.39
C GLN A 7 -12.06 2.64 -19.75
N GLN A 8 -12.13 1.77 -20.75
CA GLN A 8 -12.64 2.11 -22.07
C GLN A 8 -14.11 2.53 -22.01
N LYS A 9 -14.97 1.76 -21.31
CA LYS A 9 -16.38 2.14 -21.09
C LYS A 9 -16.53 3.49 -20.41
N ILE A 10 -15.65 3.81 -19.45
CA ILE A 10 -15.65 5.12 -18.78
C ILE A 10 -15.29 6.23 -19.79
N VAL A 11 -14.21 6.04 -20.56
CA VAL A 11 -13.76 6.99 -21.58
C VAL A 11 -14.83 7.25 -22.64
N GLU A 12 -15.56 6.22 -23.06
CA GLU A 12 -16.61 6.28 -24.09
C GLU A 12 -17.98 6.75 -23.57
N SER A 13 -18.10 7.02 -22.26
CA SER A 13 -19.35 7.51 -21.67
C SER A 13 -19.83 8.84 -22.29
N PRO A 14 -21.11 9.24 -22.14
CA PRO A 14 -21.66 10.38 -22.88
C PRO A 14 -20.85 11.67 -22.74
N LEU A 15 -20.65 12.38 -23.86
CA LEU A 15 -19.77 13.55 -23.98
C LEU A 15 -20.12 14.70 -23.04
N SER A 16 -21.42 14.98 -22.91
CA SER A 16 -21.95 16.05 -22.05
C SER A 16 -22.28 15.54 -20.65
N GLY A 17 -22.36 16.46 -19.68
CA GLY A 17 -22.71 16.18 -18.30
C GLY A 17 -21.49 15.92 -17.40
N HIS A 18 -21.63 16.24 -16.12
CA HIS A 18 -20.54 16.08 -15.15
C HIS A 18 -20.37 14.61 -14.75
N ALA A 19 -19.14 14.20 -14.48
CA ALA A 19 -18.84 12.84 -14.03
C ALA A 19 -17.79 12.86 -12.92
N VAL A 20 -17.78 11.82 -12.10
CA VAL A 20 -16.72 11.59 -11.12
C VAL A 20 -16.11 10.22 -11.33
N ILE A 21 -14.79 10.16 -11.25
CA ILE A 21 -14.00 8.93 -11.32
C ILE A 21 -13.24 8.82 -10.00
N ARG A 22 -13.60 7.81 -9.21
CA ARG A 22 -12.98 7.49 -7.93
C ARG A 22 -12.12 6.26 -8.12
N GLY A 23 -10.92 6.24 -7.58
CA GLY A 23 -10.10 5.04 -7.68
C GLY A 23 -8.87 5.08 -6.82
N ILE A 24 -8.28 3.91 -6.62
CA ILE A 24 -7.09 3.71 -5.80
C ILE A 24 -5.81 4.20 -6.49
N ALA A 25 -4.72 4.29 -5.74
CA ALA A 25 -3.40 4.54 -6.31
C ALA A 25 -3.10 3.51 -7.40
N GLY A 26 -2.68 3.97 -8.59
CA GLY A 26 -2.25 3.08 -9.67
C GLY A 26 -3.34 2.57 -10.59
N SER A 27 -4.59 3.02 -10.43
CA SER A 27 -5.71 2.49 -11.23
C SER A 27 -5.88 3.08 -12.64
N GLY A 28 -4.93 3.89 -13.10
CA GLY A 28 -4.99 4.51 -14.43
C GLY A 28 -5.94 5.70 -14.54
N LYS A 29 -6.31 6.32 -13.41
CA LYS A 29 -7.15 7.53 -13.32
C LYS A 29 -6.73 8.64 -14.30
N THR A 30 -5.47 9.08 -14.22
CA THR A 30 -4.91 10.12 -15.10
C THR A 30 -4.92 9.66 -16.57
N THR A 31 -4.65 8.38 -16.85
CA THR A 31 -4.71 7.81 -18.20
C THR A 31 -6.12 7.88 -18.78
N VAL A 32 -7.15 7.54 -18.00
CA VAL A 32 -8.56 7.70 -18.39
C VAL A 32 -8.88 9.16 -18.70
N GLY A 33 -8.39 10.10 -17.88
CA GLY A 33 -8.52 11.53 -18.14
C GLY A 33 -7.89 11.96 -19.47
N VAL A 34 -6.66 11.50 -19.76
CA VAL A 34 -5.94 11.82 -21.00
C VAL A 34 -6.62 11.23 -22.23
N GLU A 35 -7.03 9.96 -22.19
CA GLU A 35 -7.76 9.32 -23.30
C GLU A 35 -9.14 9.97 -23.51
N ARG A 36 -9.77 10.48 -22.44
CA ARG A 36 -11.00 11.28 -22.58
C ARG A 36 -10.75 12.61 -23.30
N VAL A 37 -9.65 13.32 -23.02
CA VAL A 37 -9.28 14.53 -23.78
C VAL A 37 -9.20 14.23 -25.27
N LYS A 38 -8.61 13.09 -25.64
CA LYS A 38 -8.49 12.65 -27.04
C LYS A 38 -9.87 12.50 -27.69
N LEU A 39 -10.76 11.75 -27.07
CA LEU A 39 -12.12 11.55 -27.58
C LEU A 39 -12.87 12.88 -27.72
N LEU A 40 -12.76 13.77 -26.74
CA LEU A 40 -13.40 15.08 -26.76
C LEU A 40 -12.83 15.99 -27.87
N ALA A 41 -11.51 15.96 -28.09
CA ALA A 41 -10.87 16.76 -29.13
C ALA A 41 -11.29 16.30 -30.54
N GLU A 42 -11.49 15.00 -30.74
CA GLU A 42 -11.97 14.42 -32.00
C GLU A 42 -13.45 14.74 -32.25
N GLN A 43 -14.29 14.70 -31.21
CA GLN A 43 -15.75 14.81 -31.35
C GLN A 43 -16.32 16.23 -31.10
N SER A 44 -15.54 17.12 -30.48
CA SER A 44 -15.90 18.53 -30.23
C SER A 44 -14.86 19.51 -30.80
N PRO A 45 -14.61 19.54 -32.12
CA PRO A 45 -13.49 20.30 -32.73
C PRO A 45 -13.57 21.83 -32.57
N LYS A 46 -14.75 22.37 -32.21
CA LYS A 46 -14.94 23.81 -31.92
C LYS A 46 -14.86 24.13 -30.42
N GLY A 47 -14.89 23.11 -29.56
CA GLY A 47 -14.88 23.24 -28.11
C GLY A 47 -13.46 23.25 -27.56
N LYS A 48 -13.09 24.29 -26.81
CA LYS A 48 -11.82 24.31 -26.06
C LYS A 48 -11.94 23.44 -24.82
N ILE A 49 -10.90 22.64 -24.58
CA ILE A 49 -10.81 21.69 -23.46
C ILE A 49 -9.78 22.21 -22.45
N LEU A 50 -10.09 22.13 -21.17
CA LEU A 50 -9.15 22.42 -20.08
C LEU A 50 -8.84 21.15 -19.30
N PHE A 51 -7.56 20.80 -19.20
CA PHE A 51 -7.07 19.79 -18.26
C PHE A 51 -6.41 20.49 -17.08
N VAL A 52 -7.01 20.37 -15.89
CA VAL A 52 -6.53 20.98 -14.65
C VAL A 52 -5.75 19.97 -13.83
N THR A 53 -4.55 20.36 -13.41
CA THR A 53 -3.71 19.56 -12.51
C THR A 53 -3.54 20.26 -11.16
N TYR A 54 -3.42 19.47 -10.09
CA TYR A 54 -3.02 19.97 -8.78
C TYR A 54 -1.50 20.18 -8.67
N ASN A 55 -0.69 19.23 -9.15
CA ASN A 55 0.77 19.29 -9.09
C ASN A 55 1.38 19.79 -10.41
N LYS A 56 2.26 20.79 -10.33
CA LYS A 56 3.03 21.32 -11.48
C LYS A 56 3.91 20.28 -12.16
N SER A 57 4.54 19.38 -11.39
CA SER A 57 5.40 18.33 -11.95
C SER A 57 4.63 17.33 -12.81
N LEU A 58 3.35 17.10 -12.50
CA LEU A 58 2.48 16.20 -13.27
C LEU A 58 2.04 16.84 -14.61
N SER A 59 1.90 18.17 -14.66
CA SER A 59 1.50 18.88 -15.88
C SER A 59 2.39 18.57 -17.08
N ASN A 60 3.71 18.54 -16.88
CA ASN A 60 4.67 18.28 -17.95
C ASN A 60 4.54 16.85 -18.51
N TYR A 61 4.30 15.88 -17.62
CA TYR A 61 4.07 14.49 -18.02
C TYR A 61 2.78 14.33 -18.82
N ILE A 62 1.69 14.93 -18.35
CA ILE A 62 0.40 14.92 -19.03
C ILE A 62 0.48 15.63 -20.38
N GLU A 63 1.20 16.75 -20.46
CA GLU A 63 1.43 17.47 -21.71
C GLU A 63 2.19 16.61 -22.72
N GLN A 64 3.22 15.88 -22.30
CA GLN A 64 3.90 14.93 -23.18
C GLN A 64 2.96 13.84 -23.67
N MET A 65 2.16 13.23 -22.79
CA MET A 65 1.20 12.18 -23.16
C MET A 65 0.17 12.68 -24.19
N ILE A 66 -0.41 13.86 -23.94
CA ILE A 66 -1.40 14.46 -24.82
C ILE A 66 -0.77 14.82 -26.17
N ASN A 67 0.42 15.44 -26.19
CA ASN A 67 1.11 15.81 -27.42
C ASN A 67 1.51 14.59 -28.27
N MET A 68 1.87 13.46 -27.64
CA MET A 68 2.15 12.20 -28.35
C MET A 68 0.90 11.60 -28.99
N THR A 69 -0.27 11.85 -28.40
CA THR A 69 -1.53 11.22 -28.81
C THR A 69 -2.33 12.10 -29.78
N ILE A 70 -2.22 13.43 -29.66
CA ILE A 70 -2.94 14.43 -30.46
C ILE A 70 -1.92 15.45 -30.98
N PRO A 71 -1.40 15.31 -32.21
CA PRO A 71 -0.39 16.22 -32.77
C PRO A 71 -0.84 17.69 -32.84
N THR A 72 -2.14 17.95 -32.93
CA THR A 72 -2.75 19.30 -32.93
C THR A 72 -3.21 19.78 -31.54
N ALA A 73 -2.85 19.05 -30.47
CA ALA A 73 -3.34 19.26 -29.10
C ALA A 73 -3.32 20.72 -28.64
N LYS A 74 -2.21 21.43 -28.89
CA LYS A 74 -2.00 22.79 -28.41
C LYS A 74 -3.05 23.80 -28.88
N SER A 75 -3.73 23.52 -29.99
CA SER A 75 -4.80 24.38 -30.49
C SER A 75 -6.16 24.16 -29.82
N VAL A 76 -6.40 22.96 -29.27
CA VAL A 76 -7.72 22.52 -28.76
C VAL A 76 -7.73 22.37 -27.24
N VAL A 77 -6.58 22.02 -26.64
CA VAL A 77 -6.44 21.64 -25.24
C VAL A 77 -5.49 22.59 -24.51
N ASP A 78 -5.96 23.16 -23.40
CA ASP A 78 -5.11 23.87 -22.44
C ASP A 78 -4.83 22.95 -21.25
N ILE A 79 -3.57 22.75 -20.89
CA ILE A 79 -3.17 22.00 -19.69
C ILE A 79 -2.61 22.99 -18.70
N LYS A 80 -3.28 23.15 -17.56
CA LYS A 80 -2.95 24.21 -16.60
C LYS A 80 -2.99 23.69 -15.18
N ASN A 81 -2.02 24.11 -14.39
CA ASN A 81 -2.05 23.92 -12.94
C ASN A 81 -3.06 24.90 -12.32
N ILE A 82 -3.85 24.45 -11.34
CA ILE A 82 -4.90 25.29 -10.72
C ILE A 82 -4.34 26.58 -10.11
N ASP A 83 -3.21 26.52 -9.40
CA ASP A 83 -2.62 27.72 -8.80
C ASP A 83 -2.07 28.67 -9.88
N SER A 84 -1.57 28.14 -11.00
CA SER A 84 -1.17 28.99 -12.13
C SER A 84 -2.35 29.72 -12.77
N ILE A 85 -3.54 29.08 -12.84
CA ILE A 85 -4.77 29.73 -13.31
C ILE A 85 -5.15 30.86 -12.35
N SER A 86 -5.26 30.55 -11.05
CA SER A 86 -5.59 31.53 -10.02
C SER A 86 -4.61 32.70 -10.04
N TYR A 87 -3.31 32.41 -10.08
CA TYR A 87 -2.27 33.44 -10.09
C TYR A 87 -2.36 34.37 -11.31
N GLY A 88 -2.72 33.84 -12.48
CA GLY A 88 -2.91 34.64 -13.69
C GLY A 88 -4.02 35.69 -13.52
N TYR A 89 -5.18 35.28 -13.00
CA TYR A 89 -6.29 36.21 -12.76
C TYR A 89 -6.04 37.15 -11.58
N PHE A 90 -5.37 36.68 -10.53
CA PHE A 90 -4.88 37.53 -9.45
C PHE A 90 -3.99 38.65 -10.00
N LYS A 91 -2.99 38.32 -10.84
CA LYS A 91 -2.10 39.32 -11.44
C LYS A 91 -2.79 40.24 -12.44
N ALA A 92 -3.87 39.80 -13.08
CA ALA A 92 -4.69 40.66 -13.93
C ALA A 92 -5.46 41.73 -13.14
N GLY A 93 -5.83 41.45 -11.89
CA GLY A 93 -6.50 42.40 -10.99
C GLY A 93 -5.55 43.22 -10.12
N HIS A 94 -4.44 42.63 -9.71
CA HIS A 94 -3.49 43.17 -8.72
C HIS A 94 -2.03 42.97 -9.17
N PRO A 95 -1.58 43.59 -10.28
CA PRO A 95 -0.21 43.45 -10.76
C PRO A 95 0.84 43.89 -9.73
N GLU A 96 0.51 44.87 -8.89
CA GLU A 96 1.35 45.50 -7.88
C GLU A 96 1.68 44.60 -6.66
N LEU A 97 0.77 43.69 -6.30
CA LEU A 97 0.91 42.91 -5.06
C LEU A 97 1.91 41.77 -5.20
N LYS A 98 2.80 41.62 -4.22
CA LYS A 98 3.72 40.48 -4.11
C LYS A 98 3.05 39.33 -3.36
N THR A 99 3.56 38.11 -3.57
CA THR A 99 3.05 36.91 -2.88
C THR A 99 4.10 36.39 -1.91
N LEU A 100 3.75 36.25 -0.65
CA LEU A 100 4.58 35.64 0.40
C LEU A 100 3.94 34.31 0.83
N TRP A 101 4.77 33.28 1.02
CA TRP A 101 4.32 31.94 1.39
C TRP A 101 4.88 31.56 2.74
N ASN A 102 4.01 31.22 3.69
CA ASN A 102 4.39 30.83 5.05
C ASN A 102 5.34 31.84 5.73
N ASP A 103 5.01 33.14 5.67
CA ASP A 103 5.83 34.19 6.28
C ASP A 103 5.77 34.13 7.81
N THR A 104 6.65 33.33 8.41
CA THR A 104 6.74 33.14 9.86
C THR A 104 6.90 34.45 10.64
N PRO A 105 7.68 35.46 10.18
CA PRO A 105 7.76 36.75 10.86
C PRO A 105 6.40 37.45 11.00
N SER A 106 5.65 37.64 9.90
CA SER A 106 4.31 38.24 9.97
C SER A 106 3.32 37.40 10.77
N PHE A 107 3.41 36.07 10.71
CA PHE A 107 2.56 35.21 11.52
C PHE A 107 2.81 35.41 13.01
N ASN A 108 4.08 35.44 13.44
CA ASN A 108 4.45 35.60 14.85
C ASN A 108 4.05 36.99 15.38
N GLU A 109 4.21 38.03 14.57
CA GLU A 109 3.76 39.39 14.90
C GLU A 109 2.23 39.43 15.09
N ALA A 110 1.47 38.87 14.13
CA ALA A 110 0.02 38.79 14.24
C ALA A 110 -0.43 37.96 15.45
N LEU A 111 0.30 36.88 15.77
CA LEU A 111 0.01 36.02 16.92
C LEU A 111 0.14 36.80 18.23
N GLN A 112 1.17 37.62 18.40
CA GLN A 112 1.34 38.46 19.58
C GLN A 112 0.22 39.50 19.74
N ILE A 113 -0.21 40.11 18.63
CA ILE A 113 -1.34 41.06 18.63
C ILE A 113 -2.63 40.33 19.02
N ALA A 114 -2.89 39.17 18.42
CA ALA A 114 -4.07 38.36 18.73
C ALA A 114 -4.07 37.87 20.18
N GLN A 115 -2.92 37.45 20.71
CA GLN A 115 -2.74 37.06 22.12
C GLN A 115 -3.07 38.21 23.09
N SER A 116 -2.67 39.43 22.73
CA SER A 116 -2.94 40.61 23.56
C SER A 116 -4.43 40.94 23.60
N LYS A 117 -5.15 40.72 22.50
CA LYS A 117 -6.59 40.97 22.40
C LYS A 117 -7.44 39.85 23.01
N TYR A 118 -7.02 38.60 22.86
CA TYR A 118 -7.73 37.40 23.33
C TYR A 118 -6.84 36.56 24.26
N PRO A 119 -6.50 37.08 25.46
CA PRO A 119 -5.53 36.43 26.37
C PRO A 119 -6.00 35.07 26.89
N ASN A 120 -7.31 34.81 26.89
CA ASN A 120 -7.89 33.55 27.37
C ASN A 120 -7.99 32.47 26.27
N CYS A 121 -7.66 32.80 25.01
CA CYS A 121 -7.76 31.83 23.92
C CYS A 121 -6.57 30.86 23.95
N ARG A 122 -6.82 29.62 24.39
CA ARG A 122 -5.78 28.57 24.51
C ARG A 122 -5.01 28.29 23.21
N TYR A 123 -5.63 28.52 22.04
CA TYR A 123 -5.06 28.18 20.75
C TYR A 123 -4.06 29.23 20.25
N LEU A 124 -4.11 30.46 20.76
CA LEU A 124 -3.18 31.51 20.37
C LEU A 124 -1.84 31.30 21.08
N HIS A 125 -1.12 30.23 20.74
CA HIS A 125 0.18 29.89 21.29
C HIS A 125 1.03 29.16 20.24
N GLN A 126 2.35 29.25 20.35
CA GLN A 126 3.27 28.65 19.38
C GLN A 126 3.10 27.13 19.22
N ASN A 127 2.68 26.45 20.29
CA ASN A 127 2.39 25.00 20.28
C ASN A 127 1.25 24.64 19.31
N TYR A 128 0.36 25.58 19.00
CA TYR A 128 -0.73 25.38 18.05
C TYR A 128 -0.40 25.97 16.66
N HIS A 129 0.84 26.38 16.39
CA HIS A 129 1.22 27.03 15.13
C HIS A 129 0.75 26.26 13.89
N LYS A 130 0.98 24.94 13.83
CA LYS A 130 0.53 24.10 12.72
C LYS A 130 -1.00 24.09 12.59
N PHE A 131 -1.70 23.86 13.70
CA PHE A 131 -3.16 23.91 13.75
C PHE A 131 -3.72 25.25 13.27
N LEU A 132 -3.22 26.36 13.81
CA LEU A 132 -3.64 27.72 13.45
C LEU A 132 -3.44 27.99 11.97
N LEU A 133 -2.27 27.63 11.42
CA LEU A 133 -2.02 27.74 9.98
C LEU A 133 -3.03 26.91 9.20
N ASP A 134 -3.20 25.63 9.54
CA ASP A 134 -4.13 24.75 8.81
C ASP A 134 -5.58 25.23 8.91
N GLU A 135 -5.99 25.81 10.04
CA GLU A 135 -7.32 26.38 10.22
C GLU A 135 -7.50 27.65 9.39
N ILE A 136 -6.52 28.56 9.38
CA ILE A 136 -6.50 29.74 8.52
C ILE A 136 -6.56 29.35 7.04
N LYS A 137 -5.79 28.34 6.63
CA LYS A 137 -5.81 27.79 5.27
C LYS A 137 -7.17 27.22 4.93
N TRP A 138 -7.82 26.53 5.87
CA TRP A 138 -9.15 25.98 5.68
C TRP A 138 -10.21 27.08 5.55
N ILE A 139 -10.19 28.11 6.41
CA ILE A 139 -11.09 29.28 6.33
C ILE A 139 -10.98 29.94 4.96
N LYS A 140 -9.74 30.27 4.55
CA LYS A 140 -9.46 30.90 3.26
C LYS A 140 -9.83 29.99 2.08
N GLY A 141 -9.50 28.71 2.14
CA GLY A 141 -9.82 27.72 1.11
C GLY A 141 -11.32 27.46 0.95
N CYS A 142 -12.10 27.60 2.01
CA CYS A 142 -13.56 27.54 1.96
C CYS A 142 -14.21 28.85 1.49
N GLY A 143 -13.46 29.96 1.44
CA GLY A 143 -13.97 31.27 1.07
C GLY A 143 -14.86 31.92 2.13
N TYR A 144 -14.64 31.63 3.42
CA TYR A 144 -15.34 32.32 4.50
C TYR A 144 -14.71 33.70 4.73
N ASN A 145 -15.33 34.70 4.11
CA ASN A 145 -14.82 36.06 4.04
C ASN A 145 -15.36 36.97 5.16
N THR A 146 -16.34 36.49 5.95
CA THR A 146 -16.85 37.20 7.12
C THR A 146 -16.75 36.33 8.38
N LEU A 147 -16.70 36.99 9.53
CA LEU A 147 -16.67 36.32 10.83
C LEU A 147 -17.91 35.46 11.03
N GLU A 148 -19.09 35.96 10.66
CA GLU A 148 -20.37 35.28 10.80
C GLU A 148 -20.39 33.94 10.04
N GLN A 149 -19.85 33.92 8.82
CA GLN A 149 -19.75 32.71 8.02
C GLN A 149 -18.90 31.64 8.73
N TYR A 150 -17.76 32.04 9.28
CA TYR A 150 -16.89 31.11 10.00
C TYR A 150 -17.47 30.69 11.36
N GLN A 151 -18.21 31.56 12.03
CA GLN A 151 -18.84 31.24 13.31
C GLN A 151 -19.98 30.24 13.18
N ASP A 152 -20.79 30.34 12.13
CA ASP A 152 -21.97 29.49 11.93
C ASP A 152 -21.65 28.13 11.29
N VAL A 153 -20.58 28.03 10.50
CA VAL A 153 -20.31 26.84 9.70
C VAL A 153 -19.89 25.62 10.52
N GLU A 154 -20.30 24.44 10.04
CA GLU A 154 -19.77 23.16 10.50
C GLU A 154 -18.35 22.93 9.99
N ARG A 155 -17.47 22.54 10.91
CA ARG A 155 -16.07 22.20 10.63
C ARG A 155 -15.95 20.77 10.08
N ILE A 156 -16.72 20.46 9.04
CA ILE A 156 -16.78 19.13 8.39
C ILE A 156 -15.38 18.76 7.85
N GLY A 157 -14.95 17.53 8.14
CA GLY A 157 -13.62 17.02 7.79
C GLY A 157 -12.45 17.61 8.58
N ARG A 158 -12.76 18.41 9.61
CA ARG A 158 -11.82 18.94 10.61
C ARG A 158 -12.20 18.48 12.02
N MET A 159 -13.19 17.57 12.09
CA MET A 159 -13.73 16.92 13.27
C MET A 159 -14.03 15.46 12.91
N SER A 160 -13.53 14.53 13.70
CA SER A 160 -13.81 13.10 13.59
C SER A 160 -14.37 12.62 14.93
N GLY A 161 -15.64 12.93 15.23
CA GLY A 161 -16.33 12.51 16.47
C GLY A 161 -16.14 13.47 17.67
N ASP A 162 -16.21 12.92 18.89
CA ASP A 162 -15.99 13.64 20.17
C ASP A 162 -14.53 14.09 20.38
N GLY A 163 -13.63 13.83 19.43
CA GLY A 163 -12.19 14.13 19.51
C GLY A 163 -11.68 15.20 18.53
N GLY A 164 -10.59 15.88 18.90
CA GLY A 164 -9.81 16.80 18.06
C GLY A 164 -9.74 18.24 18.60
N TYR A 165 -9.33 19.20 17.77
CA TYR A 165 -9.32 20.62 18.14
C TYR A 165 -10.76 21.16 18.26
N ARG A 166 -11.28 21.21 19.50
CA ARG A 166 -12.68 21.61 19.79
C ARG A 166 -12.90 23.11 19.61
N LEU A 167 -13.38 23.52 18.44
CA LEU A 167 -13.86 24.88 18.17
C LEU A 167 -15.38 24.90 18.05
N THR A 168 -16.04 25.22 19.15
CA THR A 168 -17.50 25.40 19.20
C THR A 168 -17.93 26.57 18.30
N ARG A 169 -19.13 26.46 17.72
CA ARG A 169 -19.73 27.55 16.94
C ARG A 169 -19.96 28.77 17.82
N ASN A 170 -19.87 29.96 17.23
CA ASN A 170 -20.07 31.23 17.93
C ASN A 170 -19.17 31.41 19.17
N SER A 171 -17.95 30.86 19.15
CA SER A 171 -17.03 30.91 20.29
C SER A 171 -15.99 32.02 20.17
N GLU A 172 -15.51 32.50 21.32
CA GLU A 172 -14.38 33.44 21.38
C GLU A 172 -13.12 32.85 20.71
N ALA A 173 -12.91 31.53 20.81
CA ALA A 173 -11.79 30.87 20.15
C ALA A 173 -11.84 30.99 18.62
N ARG A 174 -13.02 30.83 18.01
CA ARG A 174 -13.19 31.05 16.57
C ARG A 174 -13.00 32.52 16.21
N GLU A 175 -13.59 33.43 16.99
CA GLU A 175 -13.39 34.87 16.79
C GLU A 175 -11.90 35.24 16.82
N ALA A 176 -11.16 34.75 17.82
CA ALA A 176 -9.74 34.98 17.98
C ALA A 176 -8.90 34.45 16.80
N ILE A 177 -9.22 33.25 16.29
CA ILE A 177 -8.54 32.68 15.11
C ILE A 177 -8.87 33.46 13.84
N TYR A 178 -10.12 33.92 13.70
CA TYR A 178 -10.52 34.76 12.56
C TYR A 178 -9.85 36.13 12.62
N PHE A 179 -9.75 36.72 13.81
CA PHE A 179 -9.00 37.95 14.03
C PHE A 179 -7.52 37.76 13.66
N LEU A 180 -6.88 36.68 14.12
CA LEU A 180 -5.51 36.35 13.72
C LEU A 180 -5.36 36.26 12.20
N LYS A 181 -6.30 35.62 11.50
CA LYS A 181 -6.34 35.51 10.04
C LYS A 181 -6.37 36.89 9.37
N ASP A 182 -7.20 37.80 9.86
CA ASP A 182 -7.31 39.17 9.33
C ASP A 182 -6.07 40.01 9.64
N THR A 183 -5.54 39.95 10.88
CA THR A 183 -4.33 40.67 11.28
C THR A 183 -3.11 40.27 10.43
N ILE A 184 -2.97 38.98 10.09
CA ILE A 184 -1.94 38.53 9.15
C ILE A 184 -2.10 39.23 7.79
N GLY A 185 -3.33 39.32 7.28
CA GLY A 185 -3.64 40.02 6.03
C GLY A 185 -3.30 41.50 6.07
N GLU A 186 -3.61 42.19 7.18
CA GLU A 186 -3.30 43.61 7.39
C GLU A 186 -1.79 43.87 7.39
N ILE A 187 -1.01 43.07 8.13
CA ILE A 187 0.46 43.20 8.18
C ILE A 187 1.06 42.95 6.79
N LEU A 188 0.58 41.94 6.06
CA LEU A 188 1.05 41.67 4.69
C LEU A 188 0.69 42.81 3.73
N SER A 189 -0.51 43.38 3.87
CA SER A 189 -0.95 44.52 3.05
C SER A 189 -0.04 45.74 3.26
N GLN A 190 0.40 46.02 4.48
CA GLN A 190 1.37 47.11 4.76
C GLN A 190 2.72 46.88 4.04
N LYS A 191 3.05 45.62 3.74
CA LYS A 191 4.23 45.21 2.96
C LYS A 191 3.95 45.13 1.45
N ASN A 192 2.81 45.65 0.96
CA ASN A 192 2.34 45.48 -0.43
C ASN A 192 2.36 44.01 -0.89
N SER A 193 1.99 43.11 0.02
CA SER A 193 2.08 41.68 -0.16
C SER A 193 0.78 40.98 0.28
N VAL A 194 0.56 39.77 -0.21
CA VAL A 194 -0.55 38.89 0.20
C VAL A 194 -0.04 37.49 0.46
N ASP A 195 -0.79 36.72 1.25
CA ASP A 195 -0.49 35.30 1.40
C ASP A 195 -0.74 34.55 0.09
N GLY A 196 0.03 33.49 -0.16
CA GLY A 196 -0.12 32.63 -1.32
C GLY A 196 -1.55 32.15 -1.56
N ILE A 197 -2.31 31.88 -0.50
CA ILE A 197 -3.68 31.37 -0.61
C ILE A 197 -4.68 32.48 -0.94
N ASP A 198 -4.41 33.71 -0.49
CA ASP A 198 -5.26 34.87 -0.80
C ASP A 198 -5.31 35.15 -2.30
N THR A 199 -4.29 34.71 -3.05
CA THR A 199 -4.31 34.78 -4.51
C THR A 199 -5.52 34.09 -5.13
N ASN A 200 -6.00 32.98 -4.55
CA ASN A 200 -7.22 32.30 -5.01
C ASN A 200 -8.47 33.15 -4.78
N ILE A 201 -8.59 33.78 -3.60
CA ILE A 201 -9.76 34.60 -3.24
C ILE A 201 -9.80 35.85 -4.13
N LEU A 202 -8.68 36.54 -4.28
CA LEU A 202 -8.57 37.75 -5.11
C LEU A 202 -8.79 37.43 -6.59
N ALA A 203 -8.30 36.29 -7.08
CA ALA A 203 -8.58 35.81 -8.43
C ALA A 203 -10.09 35.60 -8.65
N LEU A 204 -10.77 34.92 -7.73
CA LEU A 204 -12.21 34.70 -7.82
C LEU A 204 -12.99 36.03 -7.78
N GLN A 205 -12.60 36.97 -6.93
CA GLN A 205 -13.18 38.32 -6.90
C GLN A 205 -13.01 39.04 -8.24
N TYR A 206 -11.81 39.02 -8.82
CA TYR A 206 -11.55 39.58 -10.15
C TYR A 206 -12.47 38.96 -11.21
N MET A 207 -12.59 37.63 -11.22
CA MET A 207 -13.42 36.89 -12.17
C MET A 207 -14.90 37.22 -12.04
N ASN A 208 -15.40 37.36 -10.80
CA ASN A 208 -16.78 37.77 -10.54
C ASN A 208 -17.06 39.19 -11.07
N ASN A 209 -16.10 40.10 -10.96
CA ASN A 209 -16.24 41.49 -11.41
C ASN A 209 -15.98 41.68 -12.92
N ASN A 210 -15.37 40.70 -13.60
CA ASN A 210 -14.94 40.81 -15.00
C ASN A 210 -15.35 39.59 -15.84
N ASN A 211 -16.57 39.07 -15.68
CA ASN A 211 -17.01 37.82 -16.32
C ASN A 211 -16.79 37.77 -17.86
N ASN A 212 -16.94 38.90 -18.53
CA ASN A 212 -16.73 39.11 -19.97
C ASN A 212 -15.25 39.05 -20.42
N LYS A 213 -14.30 39.09 -19.49
CA LYS A 213 -12.86 38.87 -19.77
C LYS A 213 -12.41 37.44 -19.49
N ILE A 214 -13.31 36.57 -19.03
CA ILE A 214 -12.98 35.19 -18.66
C ILE A 214 -13.19 34.27 -19.85
N PHE A 215 -12.12 33.62 -20.28
CA PHE A 215 -12.20 32.58 -21.30
C PHE A 215 -12.98 31.37 -20.78
N LYS A 216 -13.90 30.84 -21.60
CA LYS A 216 -14.78 29.72 -21.23
C LYS A 216 -14.41 28.46 -22.00
N TYR A 217 -14.36 27.34 -21.30
CA TYR A 217 -14.10 26.01 -21.84
C TYR A 217 -15.41 25.21 -21.91
N GLU A 218 -15.50 24.35 -22.92
CA GLU A 218 -16.64 23.45 -23.08
C GLU A 218 -16.48 22.20 -22.20
N HIS A 219 -15.28 21.65 -22.16
CA HIS A 219 -14.98 20.48 -21.35
C HIS A 219 -13.84 20.78 -20.38
N ILE A 220 -14.00 20.39 -19.12
CA ILE A 220 -12.99 20.51 -18.08
C ILE A 220 -12.75 19.15 -17.46
N ILE A 221 -11.49 18.73 -17.38
CA ILE A 221 -11.07 17.52 -16.67
C ILE A 221 -10.17 17.96 -15.52
N ILE A 222 -10.48 17.55 -14.31
CA ILE A 222 -9.77 17.93 -13.09
C ILE A 222 -9.13 16.67 -12.52
N ASP A 223 -7.80 16.62 -12.53
CA ASP A 223 -7.04 15.57 -11.85
C ASP A 223 -6.74 15.95 -10.40
N GLU A 224 -6.66 14.94 -9.53
CA GLU A 224 -6.46 15.10 -8.07
C GLU A 224 -7.51 16.04 -7.41
N ALA A 225 -8.78 15.94 -7.83
CA ALA A 225 -9.85 16.82 -7.37
C ALA A 225 -10.08 16.78 -5.85
N GLN A 226 -9.67 15.70 -5.17
CA GLN A 226 -9.75 15.58 -3.70
C GLN A 226 -8.85 16.56 -2.93
N ASP A 227 -7.90 17.23 -3.59
CA ASP A 227 -7.01 18.20 -2.93
C ASP A 227 -7.44 19.65 -3.13
N LEU A 228 -8.44 19.88 -3.99
CA LEU A 228 -8.90 21.23 -4.31
C LEU A 228 -9.70 21.85 -3.17
N THR A 229 -9.49 23.14 -2.98
CA THR A 229 -10.29 23.97 -2.08
C THR A 229 -11.61 24.37 -2.74
N LYS A 230 -12.58 24.85 -1.95
CA LYS A 230 -13.86 25.33 -2.51
C LYS A 230 -13.65 26.51 -3.44
N VAL A 231 -12.80 27.47 -3.04
CA VAL A 231 -12.50 28.65 -3.87
C VAL A 231 -11.91 28.23 -5.21
N GLN A 232 -11.07 27.18 -5.24
CA GLN A 232 -10.54 26.64 -6.50
C GLN A 232 -11.64 25.98 -7.34
N PHE A 233 -12.58 25.24 -6.75
CA PHE A 233 -13.74 24.73 -7.47
C PHE A 233 -14.61 25.87 -8.03
N ASP A 234 -14.81 26.95 -7.27
CA ASP A 234 -15.55 28.13 -7.71
C ASP A 234 -14.85 28.80 -8.90
N ILE A 235 -13.51 28.96 -8.86
CA ILE A 235 -12.71 29.44 -10.01
C ILE A 235 -12.93 28.56 -11.23
N ILE A 236 -12.86 27.23 -11.08
CA ILE A 236 -13.04 26.30 -12.20
C ILE A 236 -14.47 26.38 -12.76
N SER A 237 -15.49 26.52 -11.90
CA SER A 237 -16.87 26.70 -12.35
C SER A 237 -17.05 27.98 -13.19
N ARG A 238 -16.28 29.04 -12.89
CA ARG A 238 -16.26 30.27 -13.70
C ARG A 238 -15.58 30.10 -15.05
N LEU A 239 -14.77 29.05 -15.25
CA LEU A 239 -14.15 28.73 -16.53
C LEU A 239 -15.04 27.85 -17.40
N SER A 240 -16.09 27.24 -16.86
CA SER A 240 -17.08 26.49 -17.62
C SER A 240 -17.98 27.41 -18.46
N ASN A 241 -18.28 27.02 -19.70
CA ASN A 241 -19.26 27.71 -20.54
C ASN A 241 -20.73 27.39 -20.16
N ASN A 242 -20.96 26.38 -19.30
CA ASN A 242 -22.27 25.90 -18.85
C ASN A 242 -23.26 25.60 -19.99
N SER A 243 -22.78 25.26 -21.18
CA SER A 243 -23.63 24.82 -22.28
C SER A 243 -24.23 23.45 -21.98
N LYS A 244 -25.26 23.04 -22.74
CA LYS A 244 -25.81 21.67 -22.67
C LYS A 244 -24.80 20.59 -23.06
N THR A 245 -23.76 20.97 -23.80
CA THR A 245 -22.66 20.10 -24.21
C THR A 245 -21.52 20.06 -23.19
N CYS A 246 -21.56 20.93 -22.19
CA CYS A 246 -20.51 21.05 -21.21
C CYS A 246 -20.34 19.78 -20.36
N SER A 247 -19.10 19.44 -20.06
CA SER A 247 -18.78 18.37 -19.10
C SER A 247 -17.66 18.79 -18.16
N VAL A 248 -17.81 18.44 -16.89
CA VAL A 248 -16.74 18.55 -15.89
C VAL A 248 -16.48 17.17 -15.32
N TRP A 249 -15.27 16.66 -15.48
CA TRP A 249 -14.85 15.38 -14.91
C TRP A 249 -13.99 15.62 -13.69
N LEU A 250 -14.41 15.05 -12.55
CA LEU A 250 -13.66 15.06 -11.30
C LEU A 250 -12.94 13.71 -11.16
N ILE A 251 -11.62 13.70 -11.23
CA ILE A 251 -10.81 12.49 -11.04
C ILE A 251 -10.19 12.57 -9.64
N MET A 252 -10.42 11.55 -8.81
CA MET A 252 -10.02 11.62 -7.40
C MET A 252 -9.65 10.30 -6.72
N ASP A 253 -8.88 10.44 -5.64
CA ASP A 253 -8.48 9.38 -4.71
C ASP A 253 -8.42 9.91 -3.27
N VAL A 254 -9.50 9.70 -2.51
CA VAL A 254 -9.61 10.25 -1.14
C VAL A 254 -8.56 9.68 -0.18
N ALA A 255 -8.08 8.45 -0.42
CA ALA A 255 -6.99 7.85 0.37
C ALA A 255 -5.68 8.63 0.23
N GLN A 256 -5.53 9.38 -0.87
CA GLN A 256 -4.37 10.23 -1.11
C GLN A 256 -4.58 11.69 -0.68
N SER A 257 -5.74 12.08 -0.16
CA SER A 257 -5.97 13.47 0.30
C SER A 257 -5.12 13.77 1.54
N ILE A 258 -4.09 14.60 1.36
CA ILE A 258 -3.10 14.95 2.40
C ILE A 258 -3.11 16.43 2.76
N TYR A 259 -4.05 17.21 2.20
CA TYR A 259 -4.15 18.65 2.41
C TYR A 259 -5.39 19.00 3.25
N PRO A 260 -5.23 19.61 4.43
CA PRO A 260 -6.32 19.87 5.36
C PRO A 260 -7.39 20.85 4.83
N GLN A 261 -7.02 21.71 3.89
CA GLN A 261 -7.92 22.69 3.26
C GLN A 261 -8.76 22.11 2.11
N ALA A 262 -8.61 20.82 1.79
CA ALA A 262 -9.39 20.15 0.76
C ALA A 262 -10.90 20.23 1.05
N TRP A 263 -11.70 20.47 0.01
CA TRP A 263 -13.15 20.58 0.19
C TRP A 263 -13.85 19.22 0.17
N LEU A 264 -13.42 18.29 -0.70
CA LEU A 264 -14.07 17.00 -0.90
C LEU A 264 -13.62 15.99 0.17
N VAL A 265 -14.35 16.02 1.28
CA VAL A 265 -14.22 15.11 2.43
C VAL A 265 -15.59 14.49 2.73
N LYS A 266 -15.61 13.45 3.57
CA LYS A 266 -16.85 12.85 4.09
C LYS A 266 -17.89 13.90 4.49
N ASN A 267 -19.15 13.65 4.13
CA ASN A 267 -20.31 14.54 4.31
C ASN A 267 -20.36 15.81 3.45
N ARG A 268 -19.41 16.03 2.52
CA ARG A 268 -19.53 17.07 1.49
C ARG A 268 -19.81 16.47 0.12
N THR A 269 -20.87 16.93 -0.52
CA THR A 269 -21.34 16.40 -1.80
C THR A 269 -20.86 17.25 -2.98
N TYR A 270 -20.74 16.66 -4.17
CA TYR A 270 -20.42 17.40 -5.40
C TYR A 270 -21.45 18.49 -5.72
N ARG A 271 -22.71 18.28 -5.33
CA ARG A 271 -23.77 19.28 -5.45
C ARG A 271 -23.46 20.54 -4.64
N SER A 272 -22.75 20.43 -3.51
CA SER A 272 -22.38 21.58 -2.68
C SER A 272 -21.41 22.55 -3.37
N ILE A 273 -20.76 22.12 -4.44
CA ILE A 273 -19.86 22.92 -5.29
C ILE A 273 -20.44 23.12 -6.70
N GLY A 274 -21.75 22.91 -6.86
CA GLY A 274 -22.46 23.20 -8.10
C GLY A 274 -22.36 22.13 -9.19
N TYR A 275 -21.81 20.94 -8.89
CA TYR A 275 -21.74 19.84 -9.85
C TYR A 275 -22.82 18.78 -9.56
N ASP A 276 -23.81 18.70 -10.45
CA ASP A 276 -24.81 17.64 -10.41
C ASP A 276 -24.27 16.40 -11.15
N ILE A 277 -23.85 15.40 -10.38
CA ILE A 277 -23.34 14.13 -10.90
C ILE A 277 -24.51 13.16 -11.04
N GLY A 278 -24.86 12.77 -12.26
CA GLY A 278 -25.92 11.78 -12.49
C GLY A 278 -25.58 10.42 -11.88
N ALA A 279 -26.61 9.66 -11.47
CA ALA A 279 -26.45 8.37 -10.77
C ALA A 279 -25.50 7.38 -11.49
N ASN A 280 -25.53 7.36 -12.82
CA ASN A 280 -24.70 6.47 -13.66
C ASN A 280 -23.39 7.12 -14.16
N ARG A 281 -22.98 8.25 -13.57
CA ARG A 281 -21.77 9.00 -13.94
C ARG A 281 -20.74 9.05 -12.81
N SER A 282 -20.89 8.13 -11.86
CA SER A 282 -19.96 7.93 -10.75
C SER A 282 -19.24 6.61 -10.92
N TYR A 283 -18.03 6.67 -11.47
CA TYR A 283 -17.23 5.51 -11.81
C TYR A 283 -16.24 5.17 -10.69
N LYS A 284 -15.97 3.88 -10.53
CA LYS A 284 -15.00 3.34 -9.57
C LYS A 284 -13.88 2.65 -10.36
N LEU A 285 -12.63 2.79 -9.91
CA LEU A 285 -11.46 2.12 -10.48
C LEU A 285 -10.68 1.48 -9.32
N ASN A 286 -10.97 0.22 -9.03
CA ASN A 286 -10.46 -0.56 -7.89
C ASN A 286 -9.23 -1.43 -8.23
N LYS A 287 -8.88 -1.58 -9.51
CA LYS A 287 -7.71 -2.33 -9.99
C LYS A 287 -6.50 -1.44 -10.11
N ASN A 288 -5.38 -1.82 -9.50
CA ASN A 288 -4.09 -1.13 -9.59
C ASN A 288 -3.17 -1.81 -10.63
N TYR A 289 -2.64 -1.03 -11.56
CA TYR A 289 -1.80 -1.49 -12.67
C TYR A 289 -0.34 -1.05 -12.56
N ARG A 290 0.01 -0.40 -11.44
CA ARG A 290 1.28 0.32 -11.28
C ARG A 290 2.17 -0.29 -10.21
N THR A 291 1.60 -0.54 -9.04
CA THR A 291 2.31 -0.95 -7.83
C THR A 291 2.00 -2.42 -7.56
N THR A 292 2.99 -3.16 -7.06
CA THR A 292 2.82 -4.58 -6.78
C THR A 292 1.75 -4.84 -5.71
N THR A 293 1.12 -6.02 -5.76
CA THR A 293 0.15 -6.47 -4.76
C THR A 293 0.72 -6.37 -3.34
N GLU A 294 1.99 -6.73 -3.17
CA GLU A 294 2.69 -6.76 -1.88
C GLU A 294 2.86 -5.35 -1.28
N ILE A 295 3.31 -4.39 -2.10
CA ILE A 295 3.43 -2.98 -1.67
C ILE A 295 2.05 -2.38 -1.38
N SER A 296 1.06 -2.67 -2.23
CA SER A 296 -0.29 -2.14 -2.08
C SER A 296 -0.95 -2.66 -0.79
N ARG A 297 -0.86 -3.97 -0.52
CA ARG A 297 -1.35 -4.60 0.71
C ARG A 297 -0.65 -4.06 1.96
N CYS A 298 0.68 -3.91 1.90
CA CYS A 298 1.46 -3.31 2.97
C CYS A 298 0.98 -1.88 3.30
N ALA A 299 0.86 -1.03 2.29
CA ALA A 299 0.41 0.36 2.47
C ALA A 299 -1.04 0.42 2.96
N TYR A 300 -1.91 -0.47 2.48
CA TYR A 300 -3.31 -0.52 2.90
C TYR A 300 -3.47 -0.99 4.36
N SER A 301 -2.63 -1.93 4.83
CA SER A 301 -2.59 -2.36 6.23
C SER A 301 -2.42 -1.19 7.20
N LEU A 302 -1.63 -0.19 6.81
CA LEU A 302 -1.42 1.04 7.59
C LEU A 302 -2.70 1.90 7.66
N LEU A 303 -3.46 1.98 6.56
CA LEU A 303 -4.68 2.79 6.46
C LEU A 303 -5.86 2.21 7.25
N HIS A 304 -5.87 0.91 7.54
CA HIS A 304 -6.95 0.28 8.32
C HIS A 304 -7.17 0.91 9.71
N TYR A 305 -6.19 1.63 10.22
CA TYR A 305 -6.28 2.36 11.49
C TYR A 305 -7.03 3.71 11.36
N ASP A 306 -7.29 4.21 10.15
CA ASP A 306 -8.11 5.39 9.89
C ASP A 306 -9.58 4.98 9.70
N LYS A 307 -10.30 4.88 10.84
CA LYS A 307 -11.70 4.44 10.87
C LYS A 307 -12.65 5.36 10.11
N GLU A 308 -12.33 6.66 9.99
CA GLU A 308 -13.21 7.59 9.29
C GLU A 308 -13.04 7.53 7.77
N LEU A 309 -11.82 7.32 7.29
CA LEU A 309 -11.55 7.08 5.88
C LEU A 309 -12.27 5.83 5.35
N ILE A 310 -12.22 4.72 6.11
CA ILE A 310 -12.86 3.44 5.70
C ILE A 310 -14.39 3.60 5.58
N LYS A 311 -14.98 4.53 6.33
CA LYS A 311 -16.41 4.84 6.28
C LYS A 311 -16.77 5.92 5.24
N ASP A 312 -15.82 6.41 4.44
CA ASP A 312 -16.08 7.42 3.41
C ASP A 312 -16.62 6.74 2.14
N ASP A 313 -17.79 7.15 1.64
CA ASP A 313 -18.41 6.59 0.43
C ASP A 313 -17.56 6.77 -0.84
N ASN A 314 -16.59 7.68 -0.80
CA ASN A 314 -15.65 7.93 -1.89
C ASN A 314 -14.36 7.12 -1.77
N PHE A 315 -14.15 6.44 -0.65
CA PHE A 315 -13.04 5.52 -0.46
C PHE A 315 -13.28 4.23 -1.25
N ILE A 316 -12.24 3.77 -1.94
CA ILE A 316 -12.28 2.55 -2.75
C ILE A 316 -11.28 1.57 -2.15
N THR A 317 -11.75 0.38 -1.83
CA THR A 317 -10.90 -0.73 -1.39
C THR A 317 -10.17 -1.34 -2.60
N PRO A 318 -8.87 -1.62 -2.49
CA PRO A 318 -8.14 -2.28 -3.58
C PRO A 318 -8.60 -3.72 -3.79
N THR A 319 -8.88 -4.09 -5.05
CA THR A 319 -9.02 -5.50 -5.43
C THR A 319 -7.63 -6.11 -5.61
N LEU A 320 -7.47 -7.40 -5.33
CA LEU A 320 -6.19 -8.12 -5.48
C LEU A 320 -5.72 -8.09 -6.94
N LEU A 321 -4.43 -7.73 -7.15
CA LEU A 321 -3.87 -7.38 -8.46
C LEU A 321 -3.22 -8.56 -9.17
N SER A 322 -2.95 -8.40 -10.47
CA SER A 322 -2.16 -9.32 -11.30
C SER A 322 -0.64 -9.10 -11.22
N GLN A 323 -0.17 -7.93 -10.76
CA GLN A 323 1.26 -7.63 -10.70
C GLN A 323 1.84 -7.95 -9.33
N HIS A 324 2.61 -9.04 -9.26
CA HIS A 324 3.35 -9.45 -8.08
C HIS A 324 4.80 -8.96 -8.13
N GLY A 325 5.38 -8.79 -6.95
CA GLY A 325 6.80 -8.55 -6.76
C GLY A 325 7.21 -8.88 -5.33
N SER A 326 8.29 -8.27 -4.85
CA SER A 326 8.77 -8.52 -3.50
C SER A 326 8.01 -7.72 -2.45
N TYR A 327 7.95 -8.25 -1.24
CA TYR A 327 7.45 -7.52 -0.08
C TYR A 327 8.32 -6.30 0.22
N PRO A 328 7.73 -5.19 0.71
CA PRO A 328 8.49 -4.06 1.23
C PRO A 328 9.52 -4.47 2.28
N VAL A 329 10.73 -3.94 2.14
CA VAL A 329 11.82 -4.18 3.09
C VAL A 329 11.79 -3.10 4.16
N TYR A 330 11.73 -3.50 5.44
CA TYR A 330 11.91 -2.59 6.56
C TYR A 330 13.18 -2.92 7.36
N ARG A 331 13.98 -1.89 7.68
CA ARG A 331 15.16 -2.02 8.54
C ARG A 331 15.31 -0.86 9.51
N GLY A 332 15.57 -1.20 10.78
CA GLY A 332 15.91 -0.24 11.83
C GLY A 332 17.42 -0.22 12.12
N TYR A 333 18.00 0.97 12.13
CA TYR A 333 19.42 1.23 12.39
C TYR A 333 19.62 1.92 13.75
N ASN A 334 20.84 1.88 14.29
CA ASN A 334 21.17 2.50 15.57
C ASN A 334 21.28 4.02 15.46
N SER A 335 22.02 4.48 14.45
CA SER A 335 22.24 5.90 14.20
C SER A 335 21.79 6.32 12.80
N TYR A 336 21.64 7.62 12.61
CA TYR A 336 21.38 8.19 11.29
C TYR A 336 22.53 7.90 10.31
N THR A 337 23.77 7.91 10.78
CA THR A 337 24.96 7.55 9.99
C THR A 337 24.90 6.12 9.48
N ASP A 338 24.49 5.16 10.31
CA ASP A 338 24.33 3.76 9.90
C ASP A 338 23.25 3.62 8.81
N GLN A 339 22.14 4.36 8.95
CA GLN A 339 21.10 4.42 7.93
C GLN A 339 21.66 4.99 6.61
N GLN A 340 22.46 6.06 6.65
CA GLN A 340 23.07 6.64 5.44
C GLN A 340 23.98 5.63 4.73
N LEU A 341 24.84 4.94 5.49
CA LEU A 341 25.73 3.90 4.96
C LEU A 341 24.94 2.74 4.34
N ALA A 342 23.83 2.35 4.98
CA ALA A 342 22.96 1.31 4.45
C ALA A 342 22.25 1.73 3.16
N VAL A 343 21.80 2.99 3.05
CA VAL A 343 21.25 3.55 1.80
C VAL A 343 22.29 3.51 0.69
N ILE A 344 23.52 3.94 0.95
CA ILE A 344 24.62 3.90 -0.02
C ILE A 344 24.90 2.47 -0.47
N LYS A 345 24.97 1.53 0.48
CA LYS A 345 25.19 0.10 0.19
C LYS A 345 24.06 -0.45 -0.68
N LEU A 346 22.82 -0.14 -0.34
CA LEU A 346 21.65 -0.56 -1.11
C LEU A 346 21.69 -0.03 -2.54
N ILE A 347 21.91 1.27 -2.73
CA ILE A 347 21.99 1.89 -4.07
C ILE A 347 23.05 1.21 -4.94
N LYS A 348 24.20 0.87 -4.37
CA LYS A 348 25.28 0.17 -5.10
C LYS A 348 24.94 -1.28 -5.47
N GLN A 349 23.97 -1.90 -4.80
CA GLN A 349 23.52 -3.28 -5.03
C GLN A 349 22.28 -3.36 -5.93
N LEU A 350 21.53 -2.27 -6.07
CA LEU A 350 20.32 -2.20 -6.88
C LEU A 350 20.67 -2.21 -8.38
N ASP A 351 20.03 -3.10 -9.14
CA ASP A 351 20.15 -3.16 -10.59
C ASP A 351 19.13 -2.22 -11.28
N TYR A 352 19.23 -0.92 -10.98
CA TYR A 352 18.34 0.11 -11.52
C TYR A 352 19.13 1.35 -11.95
N LYS A 353 18.61 2.07 -12.95
CA LYS A 353 19.13 3.39 -13.33
C LYS A 353 18.87 4.38 -12.20
N LEU A 354 19.76 5.35 -12.00
CA LEU A 354 19.63 6.32 -10.90
C LEU A 354 18.34 7.14 -11.00
N ARG A 355 17.90 7.49 -12.23
CA ARG A 355 16.61 8.17 -12.46
C ARG A 355 15.38 7.37 -12.03
N ASP A 356 15.49 6.05 -11.92
CA ASP A 356 14.38 5.16 -11.54
C ASP A 356 14.23 5.05 -10.00
N ILE A 357 15.13 5.68 -9.24
CA ILE A 357 15.22 5.63 -7.77
C ILE A 357 14.86 6.99 -7.17
N ALA A 358 13.95 6.98 -6.19
CA ALA A 358 13.69 8.13 -5.33
C ALA A 358 13.99 7.85 -3.86
N ILE A 359 14.55 8.85 -3.17
CA ILE A 359 14.72 8.82 -1.71
C ILE A 359 13.81 9.88 -1.10
N VAL A 360 13.05 9.45 -0.10
CA VAL A 360 11.93 10.19 0.47
C VAL A 360 12.11 10.35 1.96
N ALA A 361 11.94 11.58 2.46
CA ALA A 361 11.94 11.85 3.90
C ALA A 361 10.83 12.83 4.28
N LYS A 362 10.44 12.86 5.56
CA LYS A 362 9.53 13.89 6.07
C LYS A 362 10.20 15.26 6.11
N ARG A 363 11.46 15.33 6.55
CA ARG A 363 12.21 16.59 6.75
C ARG A 363 13.18 16.83 5.60
N LYS A 364 13.18 18.06 5.09
CA LYS A 364 14.11 18.49 4.03
C LYS A 364 15.57 18.43 4.48
N THR A 365 15.83 18.76 5.75
CA THR A 365 17.16 18.74 6.36
C THR A 365 17.80 17.36 6.30
N SER A 366 17.03 16.29 6.52
CA SER A 366 17.50 14.91 6.36
C SER A 366 18.01 14.65 4.94
N LEU A 367 17.23 15.04 3.94
CA LEU A 367 17.62 14.87 2.52
C LEU A 367 18.87 15.67 2.17
N GLU A 368 19.02 16.89 2.68
CA GLU A 368 20.21 17.73 2.47
C GLU A 368 21.46 17.09 3.07
N GLN A 369 21.36 16.50 4.27
CA GLN A 369 22.47 15.77 4.88
C GLN A 369 22.83 14.51 4.10
N LEU A 370 21.84 13.72 3.67
CA LEU A 370 22.08 12.53 2.87
C LEU A 370 22.68 12.87 1.50
N LYS A 371 22.22 13.96 0.86
CA LYS A 371 22.77 14.45 -0.41
C LYS A 371 24.28 14.64 -0.35
N ASN A 372 24.77 15.30 0.70
CA ASN A 372 26.21 15.54 0.88
C ASN A 372 26.99 14.22 0.99
N CYS A 373 26.42 13.23 1.68
CA CYS A 373 26.99 11.89 1.81
C CYS A 373 27.03 11.14 0.46
N LEU A 374 25.94 11.18 -0.31
CA LEU A 374 25.85 10.56 -1.64
C LEU A 374 26.85 11.16 -2.63
N ILE A 375 26.97 12.49 -2.66
CA ILE A 375 27.94 13.20 -3.51
C ILE A 375 29.37 12.80 -3.14
N GLY A 376 29.69 12.70 -1.83
CA GLY A 376 30.99 12.22 -1.36
C GLY A 376 31.32 10.78 -1.77
N GLN A 377 30.32 9.99 -2.18
CA GLN A 377 30.46 8.63 -2.70
C GLN A 377 30.35 8.56 -4.24
N ASN A 378 30.39 9.70 -4.93
CA ASN A 378 30.21 9.83 -6.38
C ASN A 378 28.85 9.32 -6.90
N ILE A 379 27.80 9.41 -6.08
CA ILE A 379 26.42 9.06 -6.49
C ILE A 379 25.69 10.34 -6.89
N LEU A 380 25.28 10.42 -8.16
CA LEU A 380 24.54 11.56 -8.69
C LEU A 380 23.13 11.64 -8.08
N CYS A 381 22.81 12.77 -7.45
CA CYS A 381 21.51 13.02 -6.84
C CYS A 381 21.11 14.50 -6.91
N GLU A 382 19.80 14.76 -6.95
CA GLU A 382 19.25 16.11 -6.98
C GLU A 382 18.11 16.30 -5.98
N MET A 383 18.00 17.51 -5.42
CA MET A 383 16.85 17.93 -4.62
C MET A 383 15.78 18.45 -5.57
N VAL A 384 14.62 17.81 -5.60
CA VAL A 384 13.52 18.26 -6.46
C VAL A 384 12.73 19.35 -5.73
N ALA A 385 12.85 20.59 -6.22
CA ALA A 385 12.21 21.75 -5.58
C ALA A 385 10.81 22.05 -6.14
N LYS A 386 10.63 22.11 -7.47
CA LYS A 386 9.34 22.43 -8.14
C LYS A 386 9.21 21.94 -9.59
N GLU A 387 10.29 21.94 -10.37
CA GLU A 387 10.31 21.42 -11.74
C GLU A 387 11.28 20.25 -11.82
N MET A 388 10.82 19.14 -12.37
CA MET A 388 11.56 17.89 -12.43
C MET A 388 12.02 17.62 -13.86
N LYS A 389 13.32 17.40 -14.05
CA LYS A 389 13.86 16.95 -15.33
C LYS A 389 13.93 15.42 -15.33
N PHE A 390 12.94 14.78 -15.96
CA PHE A 390 12.84 13.32 -16.02
C PHE A 390 13.98 12.63 -16.78
N ASN A 391 14.76 13.37 -17.58
CA ASN A 391 15.78 12.80 -18.46
C ASN A 391 17.17 12.67 -17.80
N GLU A 392 17.45 13.38 -16.71
CA GLU A 392 18.76 13.33 -16.04
C GLU A 392 18.89 12.08 -15.18
N ASP A 393 19.94 11.29 -15.40
CA ASP A 393 20.21 10.04 -14.68
C ASP A 393 20.81 10.30 -13.30
N SER A 394 19.94 10.72 -12.38
CA SER A 394 20.28 11.05 -11.00
C SER A 394 19.17 10.63 -10.05
N ILE A 395 19.55 10.26 -8.82
CA ILE A 395 18.61 9.92 -7.76
C ILE A 395 17.83 11.17 -7.35
N LYS A 396 16.52 11.00 -7.17
CA LYS A 396 15.61 12.10 -6.86
C LYS A 396 15.33 12.15 -5.35
N LEU A 397 15.74 13.24 -4.72
CA LEU A 397 15.53 13.48 -3.29
C LEU A 397 14.28 14.34 -3.11
N LEU A 398 13.26 13.79 -2.43
CA LEU A 398 11.91 14.34 -2.35
C LEU A 398 11.40 14.33 -0.91
N THR A 399 10.66 15.36 -0.51
CA THR A 399 9.88 15.24 0.72
C THR A 399 8.67 14.33 0.49
N MET A 400 8.11 13.74 1.56
CA MET A 400 6.87 12.95 1.47
C MET A 400 5.69 13.74 0.86
N HIS A 401 5.66 15.07 0.97
CA HIS A 401 4.64 15.88 0.31
C HIS A 401 4.95 16.05 -1.18
N SER A 402 6.22 16.24 -1.52
CA SER A 402 6.68 16.53 -2.89
C SER A 402 6.61 15.30 -3.81
N ILE A 403 6.62 14.08 -3.28
CA ILE A 403 6.51 12.86 -4.09
C ILE A 403 5.09 12.64 -4.63
N LYS A 404 4.08 13.31 -4.08
CA LYS A 404 2.69 13.14 -4.54
C LYS A 404 2.56 13.48 -6.03
N GLY A 405 1.92 12.59 -6.79
CA GLY A 405 1.81 12.71 -8.25
C GLY A 405 3.04 12.26 -9.04
N LEU A 406 4.12 11.85 -8.37
CA LEU A 406 5.31 11.25 -8.99
C LEU A 406 5.34 9.73 -8.78
N GLU A 407 6.17 9.02 -9.54
CA GLU A 407 6.27 7.55 -9.46
C GLU A 407 7.67 7.09 -9.83
N PHE A 408 8.17 6.07 -9.12
CA PHE A 408 9.53 5.55 -9.29
C PHE A 408 9.52 4.03 -9.25
N LYS A 409 10.45 3.36 -9.96
CA LYS A 409 10.55 1.90 -9.85
C LYS A 409 10.92 1.50 -8.43
N VAL A 410 11.85 2.23 -7.84
CA VAL A 410 12.31 2.03 -6.46
C VAL A 410 12.07 3.29 -5.64
N VAL A 411 11.47 3.12 -4.46
CA VAL A 411 11.33 4.20 -3.47
C VAL A 411 12.00 3.77 -2.17
N ILE A 412 12.86 4.64 -1.64
CA ILE A 412 13.54 4.47 -0.36
C ILE A 412 13.02 5.55 0.60
N ILE A 413 12.23 5.17 1.60
CA ILE A 413 11.73 6.09 2.63
C ILE A 413 12.65 6.00 3.83
N ILE A 414 13.24 7.14 4.23
CA ILE A 414 14.17 7.23 5.36
C ILE A 414 13.56 8.01 6.53
N ASP A 415 14.20 7.89 7.70
CA ASP A 415 13.82 8.61 8.93
C ASP A 415 12.37 8.33 9.38
N LEU A 416 11.93 7.08 9.23
CA LEU A 416 10.67 6.59 9.81
C LEU A 416 10.81 6.39 11.32
N ASN A 417 11.06 7.49 12.03
CA ASN A 417 11.42 7.50 13.45
C ASN A 417 10.30 8.10 14.30
N GLU A 418 10.27 7.72 15.58
CA GLU A 418 9.42 8.36 16.58
C GLU A 418 9.68 9.89 16.62
N ASN A 419 8.63 10.68 16.83
CA ASN A 419 8.64 12.16 16.81
C ASN A 419 9.04 12.82 15.47
N ILE A 420 9.37 12.05 14.43
CA ILE A 420 9.50 12.53 13.05
C ILE A 420 8.21 12.27 12.29
N ILE A 421 7.71 11.04 12.38
CA ILE A 421 6.44 10.63 11.79
C ILE A 421 5.80 9.53 12.67
N PRO A 422 4.65 9.74 13.32
CA PRO A 422 4.02 11.04 13.45
C PRO A 422 4.89 12.03 14.24
N HIS A 423 4.90 13.29 13.82
CA HIS A 423 5.49 14.37 14.61
C HIS A 423 4.68 14.58 15.89
N LYS A 424 5.33 14.49 17.06
CA LYS A 424 4.67 14.73 18.34
C LYS A 424 4.80 16.20 18.70
N GLN A 425 3.66 16.88 18.89
CA GLN A 425 3.64 18.27 19.34
C GLN A 425 3.34 18.34 20.84
N ASP A 426 4.18 19.04 21.59
CA ASP A 426 4.01 19.20 23.03
C ASP A 426 2.85 20.15 23.36
N GLY A 427 2.11 19.83 24.43
CA GLY A 427 0.99 20.64 24.91
C GLY A 427 -0.35 20.42 24.19
N LEU A 428 -0.43 19.43 23.29
CA LEU A 428 -1.68 18.96 22.72
C LEU A 428 -2.32 17.87 23.60
N SER A 429 -3.65 17.83 23.63
CA SER A 429 -4.41 16.74 24.22
C SER A 429 -4.26 15.44 23.41
N TYR A 430 -4.59 14.31 24.02
CA TYR A 430 -4.54 13.00 23.35
C TYR A 430 -5.39 12.97 22.08
N GLU A 431 -6.58 13.55 22.10
CA GLU A 431 -7.49 13.61 20.95
C GLU A 431 -6.92 14.48 19.81
N GLU A 432 -6.26 15.60 20.12
CA GLU A 432 -5.62 16.46 19.13
C GLU A 432 -4.42 15.78 18.46
N LEU A 433 -3.64 15.02 19.24
CA LEU A 433 -2.54 14.21 18.70
C LEU A 433 -3.06 13.14 17.73
N LEU A 434 -4.16 12.46 18.05
CA LEU A 434 -4.76 11.46 17.15
C LEU A 434 -5.20 12.07 15.82
N GLU A 435 -5.76 13.29 15.82
CA GLU A 435 -6.15 13.99 14.60
C GLU A 435 -4.92 14.32 13.72
N GLU A 436 -3.82 14.80 14.33
CA GLU A 436 -2.59 15.05 13.58
C GLU A 436 -2.01 13.77 12.94
N GLU A 437 -2.10 12.65 13.66
CA GLU A 437 -1.62 11.35 13.21
C GLU A 437 -2.35 10.83 11.98
N VAL A 438 -3.65 11.11 11.83
CA VAL A 438 -4.44 10.71 10.65
C VAL A 438 -3.84 11.32 9.38
N GLY A 439 -3.52 12.62 9.41
CA GLY A 439 -2.87 13.30 8.28
C GLY A 439 -1.48 12.74 7.97
N GLU A 440 -0.69 12.44 9.00
CA GLU A 440 0.67 11.88 8.84
C GLU A 440 0.64 10.44 8.32
N ARG A 441 -0.39 9.66 8.68
CA ARG A 441 -0.63 8.31 8.17
C ARG A 441 -0.92 8.31 6.68
N LYS A 442 -1.81 9.21 6.22
CA LYS A 442 -2.11 9.38 4.79
C LYS A 442 -0.87 9.84 4.02
N LEU A 443 -0.06 10.71 4.61
CA LEU A 443 1.22 11.14 4.04
C LEU A 443 2.19 9.95 3.84
N PHE A 444 2.28 9.06 4.83
CA PHE A 444 3.12 7.87 4.72
C PHE A 444 2.58 6.87 3.68
N TYR A 445 1.27 6.60 3.67
CA TYR A 445 0.60 5.80 2.64
C TYR A 445 0.88 6.34 1.23
N VAL A 446 0.77 7.65 1.04
CA VAL A 446 1.05 8.33 -0.22
C VAL A 446 2.50 8.15 -0.64
N ALA A 447 3.46 8.10 0.28
CA ALA A 447 4.87 7.86 -0.05
C ALA A 447 5.13 6.40 -0.45
N MET A 448 4.53 5.44 0.26
CA MET A 448 4.67 4.00 -0.01
C MET A 448 4.15 3.64 -1.42
N THR A 449 2.99 4.17 -1.80
CA THR A 449 2.29 3.85 -3.05
C THR A 449 2.91 4.50 -4.30
N ARG A 450 4.08 5.14 -4.17
CA ARG A 450 4.85 5.74 -5.28
C ARG A 450 5.88 4.78 -5.86
N ALA A 451 6.16 3.70 -5.14
CA ALA A 451 6.95 2.58 -5.62
C ALA A 451 6.15 1.76 -6.63
N LYS A 452 6.76 1.48 -7.80
CA LYS A 452 6.19 0.56 -8.79
C LYS A 452 6.64 -0.89 -8.56
N LYS A 453 7.91 -1.09 -8.18
CA LYS A 453 8.54 -2.41 -8.09
C LYS A 453 9.05 -2.74 -6.69
N GLU A 454 9.81 -1.83 -6.09
CA GLU A 454 10.47 -2.09 -4.81
C GLU A 454 10.32 -0.90 -3.85
N LEU A 455 10.05 -1.24 -2.59
CA LEU A 455 9.89 -0.28 -1.50
C LEU A 455 10.82 -0.64 -0.35
N TYR A 456 11.70 0.29 0.01
CA TYR A 456 12.59 0.20 1.16
C TYR A 456 12.21 1.25 2.19
N MET A 457 12.13 0.86 3.45
CA MET A 457 11.68 1.71 4.55
C MET A 457 12.67 1.61 5.70
N PHE A 458 13.30 2.72 6.06
CA PHE A 458 14.35 2.78 7.06
C PHE A 458 14.00 3.70 8.21
N SER A 459 14.39 3.27 9.40
CA SER A 459 14.39 4.09 10.60
C SER A 459 15.77 4.07 11.26
N SER A 460 16.11 5.10 12.01
CA SER A 460 17.30 5.20 12.84
C SER A 460 16.91 5.55 14.28
N GLY A 461 17.49 4.87 15.27
CA GLY A 461 17.13 5.03 16.67
C GLY A 461 15.81 4.33 16.99
N THR A 462 14.83 5.07 17.50
CA THR A 462 13.49 4.54 17.83
C THR A 462 12.58 4.60 16.59
N PRO A 463 12.06 3.45 16.11
CA PRO A 463 11.15 3.42 14.97
C PRO A 463 9.85 4.19 15.21
N SER A 464 9.27 4.68 14.12
CA SER A 464 7.91 5.20 14.11
C SER A 464 6.92 4.13 14.56
N LYS A 465 5.92 4.54 15.35
CA LYS A 465 4.77 3.69 15.70
C LYS A 465 3.96 3.23 14.49
N PHE A 466 4.07 3.91 13.35
CA PHE A 466 3.41 3.47 12.12
C PHE A 466 4.00 2.17 11.59
N ILE A 467 5.26 1.87 11.88
CA ILE A 467 5.88 0.59 11.52
C ILE A 467 5.20 -0.57 12.24
N SER A 468 4.91 -0.43 13.54
CA SER A 468 4.23 -1.48 14.31
C SER A 468 2.73 -1.58 14.01
N GLN A 469 2.18 -0.65 13.23
CA GLN A 469 0.79 -0.68 12.75
C GLN A 469 0.68 -1.24 11.32
N ILE A 470 1.80 -1.45 10.63
CA ILE A 470 1.79 -2.21 9.38
C ILE A 470 1.70 -3.69 9.77
N ASP A 471 0.87 -4.44 9.05
CA ASP A 471 0.77 -5.89 9.24
C ASP A 471 2.14 -6.54 8.90
N ASN A 472 2.74 -7.20 9.90
CA ASN A 472 4.09 -7.75 9.86
C ASN A 472 4.28 -8.76 8.71
N LYS A 473 3.22 -9.45 8.29
CA LYS A 473 3.28 -10.41 7.17
C LYS A 473 3.63 -9.74 5.84
N PHE A 474 3.53 -8.41 5.76
CA PHE A 474 3.87 -7.63 4.58
C PHE A 474 5.24 -6.97 4.64
N LEU A 475 5.98 -7.07 5.74
CA LEU A 475 7.32 -6.50 5.89
C LEU A 475 8.37 -7.62 5.94
N CYS A 476 9.38 -7.56 5.09
CA CYS A 476 10.54 -8.45 5.16
C CYS A 476 11.81 -7.70 5.59
N MET A 477 12.80 -8.44 6.12
CA MET A 477 14.13 -7.85 6.40
C MET A 477 15.00 -7.72 5.14
N ASN A 478 14.75 -8.57 4.15
CA ASN A 478 15.52 -8.70 2.93
C ASN A 478 14.59 -9.04 1.76
N ILE A 479 14.91 -8.52 0.58
CA ILE A 479 14.09 -8.74 -0.62
C ILE A 479 14.08 -10.22 -1.09
N ASN A 480 15.14 -10.96 -0.77
CA ASN A 480 15.36 -12.36 -1.16
C ASN A 480 15.27 -13.35 0.01
N SER A 481 14.63 -12.96 1.11
CA SER A 481 14.44 -13.84 2.27
C SER A 481 12.97 -13.93 2.65
N ARG A 482 12.54 -15.11 3.08
CA ARG A 482 11.20 -15.35 3.65
C ARG A 482 11.01 -14.68 5.00
N ILE A 483 12.10 -14.29 5.65
CA ILE A 483 12.07 -13.74 7.00
C ILE A 483 11.39 -12.38 7.04
N ARG A 484 10.38 -12.28 7.90
CA ARG A 484 9.64 -11.04 8.14
C ARG A 484 10.45 -10.07 8.97
N ALA A 485 10.07 -8.80 8.99
CA ALA A 485 10.68 -7.85 9.91
C ALA A 485 10.39 -8.25 11.37
N LEU A 486 11.33 -7.93 12.29
CA LEU A 486 11.14 -8.12 13.72
C LEU A 486 9.86 -7.43 14.16
N HIS A 487 8.99 -8.19 14.83
CA HIS A 487 7.75 -7.70 15.40
C HIS A 487 7.56 -8.27 16.80
N SER A 488 6.81 -7.55 17.63
CA SER A 488 6.53 -8.03 18.98
C SER A 488 5.53 -9.19 18.91
N ILE A 489 5.88 -10.28 19.56
CA ILE A 489 4.96 -11.39 19.84
C ILE A 489 4.46 -11.18 21.27
N ASN A 490 3.16 -11.38 21.51
CA ASN A 490 2.64 -11.36 22.88
C ASN A 490 3.35 -12.49 23.68
N PRO A 491 3.91 -12.22 24.87
CA PRO A 491 4.47 -13.26 25.74
C PRO A 491 3.52 -14.44 25.99
N ASP A 492 2.21 -14.23 25.91
CA ASP A 492 1.19 -15.29 25.97
C ASP A 492 1.23 -16.28 24.79
N ASN A 493 1.91 -15.92 23.71
CA ASN A 493 2.07 -16.74 22.51
C ASN A 493 3.50 -17.23 22.32
N TYR A 494 4.40 -17.04 23.30
CA TYR A 494 5.75 -17.55 23.24
C TYR A 494 5.78 -19.08 23.18
N TYR A 495 6.68 -19.61 22.37
CA TYR A 495 7.01 -21.04 22.34
C TYR A 495 7.93 -21.37 23.51
N TYR A 496 7.80 -22.58 24.06
CA TYR A 496 8.65 -23.11 25.13
C TYR A 496 8.63 -22.32 26.45
N LYS A 497 7.54 -21.62 26.79
CA LYS A 497 7.47 -20.75 27.98
C LYS A 497 7.97 -21.39 29.28
N GLU A 498 7.70 -22.67 29.48
CA GLU A 498 8.08 -23.42 30.69
C GLU A 498 9.59 -23.65 30.79
N GLU A 499 10.32 -23.53 29.68
CA GLU A 499 11.77 -23.73 29.57
C GLU A 499 12.55 -22.40 29.56
N ILE A 500 11.86 -21.24 29.54
CA ILE A 500 12.48 -19.91 29.49
C ILE A 500 12.73 -19.41 30.92
N ALA A 501 13.97 -19.01 31.22
CA ALA A 501 14.32 -18.46 32.53
C ALA A 501 13.71 -17.07 32.80
N ASP A 502 13.74 -16.17 31.81
CA ASP A 502 13.14 -14.85 31.88
C ASP A 502 12.55 -14.44 30.52
N ILE A 503 11.22 -14.39 30.46
CA ILE A 503 10.45 -14.06 29.25
C ILE A 503 10.54 -12.58 28.86
N HIS A 504 11.05 -11.71 29.73
CA HIS A 504 11.05 -10.26 29.52
C HIS A 504 12.40 -9.72 29.02
N THR A 505 13.40 -10.58 28.81
CA THR A 505 14.69 -10.12 28.28
C THR A 505 14.56 -9.65 26.83
N LYS A 506 15.34 -8.63 26.45
CA LYS A 506 15.37 -8.11 25.06
C LYS A 506 15.85 -9.16 24.06
N GLU A 507 16.73 -10.06 24.49
CA GLU A 507 17.23 -11.17 23.68
C GLU A 507 16.14 -12.22 23.46
N GLU A 508 15.31 -12.49 24.47
CA GLU A 508 14.20 -13.43 24.33
C GLU A 508 13.18 -12.98 23.29
N VAL A 509 12.91 -11.68 23.20
CA VAL A 509 12.04 -11.12 22.14
C VAL A 509 12.56 -11.49 20.74
N VAL A 510 13.89 -11.42 20.53
CA VAL A 510 14.53 -11.79 19.26
C VAL A 510 14.46 -13.30 19.05
N ARG A 511 14.71 -14.10 20.10
CA ARG A 511 14.66 -15.56 20.06
C ARG A 511 13.27 -16.09 19.73
N GLN A 512 12.23 -15.55 20.35
CA GLN A 512 10.85 -15.95 20.09
C GLN A 512 10.38 -15.54 18.71
N TRP A 513 10.80 -14.37 18.23
CA TRP A 513 10.56 -13.95 16.85
C TRP A 513 11.18 -14.94 15.85
N ILE A 514 12.47 -15.28 15.97
CA ILE A 514 13.11 -16.20 15.01
C ILE A 514 12.53 -17.63 15.07
N ILE A 515 12.14 -18.11 16.27
CA ILE A 515 11.43 -19.39 16.41
C ILE A 515 10.10 -19.34 15.65
N ASN A 516 9.32 -18.27 15.81
CA ASN A 516 8.06 -18.11 15.11
C ASN A 516 8.27 -18.07 13.58
N GLU A 517 9.31 -17.38 13.09
CA GLU A 517 9.64 -17.36 11.66
C GLU A 517 9.98 -18.76 11.14
N LEU A 518 10.82 -19.52 11.86
CA LEU A 518 11.18 -20.90 11.49
C LEU A 518 9.94 -21.79 11.36
N ILE A 519 8.98 -21.67 12.28
CA ILE A 519 7.77 -22.49 12.29
C ILE A 519 6.78 -22.05 11.20
N THR A 520 6.53 -20.75 11.07
CA THR A 520 5.41 -20.22 10.25
C THR A 520 5.79 -19.88 8.81
N ASN A 521 7.01 -19.41 8.56
CA ASN A 521 7.45 -18.96 7.23
C ASN A 521 8.42 -19.95 6.56
N TYR A 522 9.12 -20.77 7.36
CA TYR A 522 10.00 -21.83 6.87
C TYR A 522 9.45 -23.25 7.11
N ASP A 523 8.26 -23.39 7.68
CA ASP A 523 7.53 -24.66 7.90
C ASP A 523 8.31 -25.71 8.72
N TYR A 524 9.24 -25.31 9.59
CA TYR A 524 9.89 -26.25 10.50
C TYR A 524 8.92 -26.62 11.64
N PRO A 525 8.52 -27.89 11.79
CA PRO A 525 7.61 -28.28 12.87
C PRO A 525 8.17 -27.91 14.24
N LYS A 526 7.30 -27.55 15.19
CA LYS A 526 7.72 -27.15 16.54
C LYS A 526 8.57 -28.24 17.17
N GLU A 527 8.25 -29.51 16.96
CA GLU A 527 8.88 -30.68 17.59
C GLU A 527 10.38 -30.79 17.31
N VAL A 528 10.83 -30.32 16.14
CA VAL A 528 12.24 -30.32 15.74
C VAL A 528 13.00 -29.08 16.15
N VAL A 529 12.31 -28.00 16.55
CA VAL A 529 12.95 -26.81 17.08
C VAL A 529 13.27 -27.03 18.56
N LYS A 530 14.50 -26.77 18.98
CA LYS A 530 14.96 -26.86 20.36
C LYS A 530 15.58 -25.54 20.78
N ILE A 531 15.41 -25.16 22.04
CA ILE A 531 16.09 -24.01 22.63
C ILE A 531 17.22 -24.47 23.55
N GLU A 532 18.21 -23.60 23.76
CA GLU A 532 19.39 -23.89 24.61
C GLU A 532 20.10 -25.23 24.27
N TYR A 533 20.20 -25.53 22.97
CA TYR A 533 20.72 -26.80 22.48
C TYR A 533 22.21 -26.96 22.80
N LYS A 534 22.58 -28.06 23.46
CA LYS A 534 23.95 -28.30 23.92
C LYS A 534 24.85 -28.71 22.75
N ILE A 535 26.00 -28.02 22.62
CA ILE A 535 27.03 -28.30 21.61
C ILE A 535 28.38 -28.45 22.32
N ASN A 536 29.08 -29.54 22.05
CA ASN A 536 30.39 -29.82 22.65
C ASN A 536 31.50 -29.29 21.75
N ILE A 537 32.27 -28.31 22.23
CA ILE A 537 33.44 -27.76 21.55
C ILE A 537 34.68 -28.23 22.30
N GLY A 538 35.29 -29.33 21.83
CA GLY A 538 36.35 -30.00 22.57
C GLY A 538 35.84 -30.52 23.91
N SER A 539 36.44 -30.06 25.02
CA SER A 539 36.04 -30.43 26.39
C SER A 539 34.98 -29.50 27.01
N LYS A 540 34.60 -28.41 26.33
CA LYS A 540 33.65 -27.42 26.85
C LYS A 540 32.27 -27.61 26.23
N ALA A 541 31.25 -27.78 27.07
CA ALA A 541 29.85 -27.76 26.65
C ALA A 541 29.35 -26.30 26.57
N CYS A 542 28.87 -25.89 25.40
CA CYS A 542 28.22 -24.62 25.13
C CYS A 542 26.74 -24.85 24.81
N LYS A 543 25.94 -23.78 24.81
CA LYS A 543 24.52 -23.82 24.42
C LYS A 543 24.30 -22.86 23.26
N ALA A 544 23.73 -23.36 22.17
CA ALA A 544 23.18 -22.52 21.11
C ALA A 544 21.76 -22.10 21.49
N ASP A 545 21.37 -20.88 21.12
CA ASP A 545 20.07 -20.33 21.52
C ASP A 545 18.90 -21.11 20.95
N VAL A 546 18.98 -21.48 19.66
CA VAL A 546 18.00 -22.34 18.98
C VAL A 546 18.72 -23.31 18.06
N ALA A 547 18.22 -24.55 17.96
CA ALA A 547 18.63 -25.51 16.96
C ALA A 547 17.41 -26.18 16.32
N VAL A 548 17.43 -26.37 15.01
CA VAL A 548 16.49 -27.24 14.30
C VAL A 548 17.16 -28.59 14.13
N ILE A 549 16.58 -29.65 14.66
CA ILE A 549 17.17 -30.98 14.69
C ILE A 549 16.77 -31.77 13.45
N ASN A 550 17.76 -32.39 12.80
CA ASN A 550 17.49 -33.46 11.85
C ASN A 550 17.12 -34.70 12.67
N GLN A 551 15.84 -35.01 12.66
CA GLN A 551 15.21 -36.07 13.40
C GLN A 551 15.73 -37.47 12.99
N LYS A 552 16.31 -37.63 11.79
CA LYS A 552 16.96 -38.90 11.34
C LYS A 552 18.33 -39.11 11.95
N THR A 553 19.14 -38.06 12.01
CA THR A 553 20.51 -38.17 12.50
C THR A 553 20.64 -37.81 13.98
N GLY A 554 19.66 -37.10 14.54
CA GLY A 554 19.73 -36.49 15.86
C GLY A 554 20.62 -35.24 15.93
N GLU A 555 21.26 -34.87 14.81
CA GLU A 555 22.20 -33.74 14.72
C GLU A 555 21.48 -32.44 14.32
N PRO A 556 22.01 -31.25 14.69
CA PRO A 556 21.41 -29.99 14.30
C PRO A 556 21.51 -29.80 12.78
N HIS A 557 20.37 -29.52 12.13
CA HIS A 557 20.31 -29.09 10.73
C HIS A 557 20.55 -27.59 10.59
N ILE A 558 19.93 -26.81 11.49
CA ILE A 558 20.11 -25.36 11.60
C ILE A 558 20.54 -25.02 13.02
N ILE A 559 21.50 -24.11 13.16
CA ILE A 559 21.83 -23.47 14.44
C ILE A 559 21.53 -21.99 14.33
N VAL A 560 20.85 -21.43 15.33
CA VAL A 560 20.58 -20.00 15.43
C VAL A 560 21.25 -19.45 16.67
N GLU A 561 21.97 -18.35 16.49
CA GLU A 561 22.49 -17.53 17.57
C GLU A 561 21.79 -16.17 17.57
N THR A 562 21.25 -15.80 18.72
CA THR A 562 20.51 -14.57 18.93
C THR A 562 21.27 -13.63 19.86
N LYS A 563 21.04 -12.33 19.69
CA LYS A 563 21.55 -11.29 20.59
C LYS A 563 20.49 -10.22 20.78
N ASN A 564 20.60 -9.45 21.86
CA ASN A 564 19.87 -8.18 21.97
C ASN A 564 20.23 -7.23 20.80
N LYS A 565 19.24 -6.48 20.28
CA LYS A 565 19.36 -5.45 19.22
C LYS A 565 20.42 -4.38 19.40
N ASP A 566 20.93 -4.21 20.62
CA ASP A 566 21.96 -3.24 20.98
C ASP A 566 23.39 -3.83 20.86
N VAL A 567 23.52 -5.13 20.59
CA VAL A 567 24.79 -5.87 20.45
C VAL A 567 25.19 -5.97 18.98
N ASP A 568 26.49 -5.91 18.69
CA ASP A 568 27.01 -6.11 17.33
C ASP A 568 26.72 -7.53 16.85
N ILE A 569 26.11 -7.64 15.67
CA ILE A 569 25.80 -8.91 15.04
C ILE A 569 27.03 -9.80 14.82
N MET A 570 28.23 -9.20 14.70
CA MET A 570 29.47 -9.94 14.54
C MET A 570 29.84 -10.79 15.75
N ASP A 571 29.37 -10.46 16.96
CA ASP A 571 29.53 -11.32 18.14
C ASP A 571 28.73 -12.62 17.97
N ALA A 572 27.47 -12.53 17.52
CA ALA A 572 26.62 -13.68 17.22
C ALA A 572 27.21 -14.53 16.08
N VAL A 573 27.73 -13.90 15.02
CA VAL A 573 28.38 -14.60 13.90
C VAL A 573 29.61 -15.39 14.37
N ARG A 574 30.45 -14.81 15.24
CA ARG A 574 31.64 -15.49 15.77
C ARG A 574 31.25 -16.73 16.59
N GLN A 575 30.24 -16.62 17.44
CA GLN A 575 29.73 -17.74 18.24
C GLN A 575 29.11 -18.83 17.35
N LEU A 576 28.25 -18.43 16.42
CA LEU A 576 27.61 -19.32 15.46
C LEU A 576 28.62 -20.14 14.64
N LYS A 577 29.67 -19.49 14.10
CA LYS A 577 30.72 -20.20 13.35
C LYS A 577 31.43 -21.24 14.20
N SER A 578 31.68 -20.93 15.47
CA SER A 578 32.27 -21.89 16.43
C SER A 578 31.36 -23.11 16.65
N TYR A 579 30.04 -22.91 16.72
CA TYR A 579 29.06 -23.98 16.86
C TYR A 579 28.91 -24.84 15.61
N MET A 580 28.89 -24.20 14.43
CA MET A 580 28.83 -24.90 13.15
C MET A 580 30.09 -25.74 12.90
N HIS A 581 31.29 -25.26 13.28
CA HIS A 581 32.51 -26.07 13.16
C HIS A 581 32.53 -27.29 14.09
N ALA A 582 31.82 -27.24 15.21
CA ALA A 582 31.78 -28.30 16.21
C ALA A 582 30.60 -29.29 16.02
N SER A 583 29.81 -29.14 14.96
CA SER A 583 28.61 -29.97 14.69
C SER A 583 28.49 -30.28 13.19
N ASP A 584 27.64 -31.22 12.78
CA ASP A 584 27.34 -31.47 11.34
C ASP A 584 26.24 -30.53 10.80
N CYS A 585 26.18 -29.32 11.34
CA CYS A 585 25.18 -28.32 10.99
C CYS A 585 25.29 -27.88 9.53
N LYS A 586 24.15 -27.81 8.83
CA LYS A 586 24.10 -27.42 7.42
C LYS A 586 23.96 -25.91 7.22
N TYR A 587 23.26 -25.25 8.13
CA TYR A 587 22.98 -23.81 8.02
C TYR A 587 23.06 -23.11 9.37
N GLY A 588 23.61 -21.91 9.37
CA GLY A 588 23.66 -21.03 10.53
C GLY A 588 22.85 -19.77 10.33
N VAL A 589 22.19 -19.30 11.39
CA VAL A 589 21.51 -18.01 11.42
C VAL A 589 22.02 -17.20 12.60
N ALA A 590 22.57 -16.02 12.34
CA ALA A 590 22.92 -15.06 13.39
C ALA A 590 21.96 -13.87 13.29
N THR A 591 21.32 -13.48 14.40
CA THR A 591 20.44 -12.30 14.40
C THR A 591 20.45 -11.54 15.72
N ASN A 592 20.31 -10.21 15.64
CA ASN A 592 20.01 -9.36 16.79
C ASN A 592 18.63 -8.68 16.63
N GLY A 593 17.80 -9.15 15.70
CA GLY A 593 16.51 -8.55 15.37
C GLY A 593 16.55 -7.25 14.56
N ARG A 594 17.71 -6.59 14.42
CA ARG A 594 17.95 -5.50 13.44
C ARG A 594 18.68 -6.00 12.20
N HIS A 595 19.62 -6.90 12.42
CA HIS A 595 20.42 -7.55 11.40
C HIS A 595 20.20 -9.06 11.47
N ILE A 596 20.29 -9.69 10.30
CA ILE A 596 20.26 -11.13 10.17
C ILE A 596 21.27 -11.55 9.11
N ILE A 597 22.01 -12.61 9.41
CA ILE A 597 23.05 -13.18 8.56
C ILE A 597 22.81 -14.68 8.48
N PHE A 598 22.83 -15.20 7.26
CA PHE A 598 22.73 -16.62 6.97
C PHE A 598 24.07 -17.15 6.50
N ILE A 599 24.45 -18.34 6.98
CA ILE A 599 25.74 -18.97 6.70
C ILE A 599 25.48 -20.43 6.27
N ASP A 600 26.12 -20.89 5.21
CA ASP A 600 26.10 -22.31 4.83
C ASP A 600 27.15 -23.14 5.58
N LYS A 601 27.14 -24.46 5.41
CA LYS A 601 28.13 -25.38 6.00
C LYS A 601 29.58 -25.02 5.66
N ASP A 602 29.80 -24.37 4.51
CA ASP A 602 31.12 -24.01 3.97
C ASP A 602 31.55 -22.60 4.44
N MET A 603 30.79 -22.01 5.38
CA MET A 603 31.01 -20.70 6.00
C MET A 603 30.82 -19.50 5.05
N ASN A 604 30.14 -19.70 3.92
CA ASN A 604 29.78 -18.63 2.99
C ASN A 604 28.51 -17.93 3.44
N TYR A 605 28.43 -16.62 3.20
CA TYR A 605 27.21 -15.87 3.42
C TYR A 605 26.21 -16.15 2.30
N ILE A 606 25.02 -16.62 2.67
CA ILE A 606 23.93 -16.91 1.73
C ILE A 606 22.79 -15.91 1.90
N SER A 607 21.89 -15.85 0.92
CA SER A 607 20.76 -14.91 0.93
C SER A 607 19.64 -15.32 1.88
N ASP A 608 19.42 -16.62 2.05
CA ASP A 608 18.38 -17.20 2.90
C ASP A 608 18.69 -18.66 3.24
N ILE A 609 18.06 -19.19 4.30
CA ILE A 609 18.03 -20.63 4.61
C ILE A 609 16.92 -21.36 3.85
N PRO A 610 17.01 -22.69 3.65
CA PRO A 610 15.95 -23.43 2.99
C PRO A 610 14.72 -23.59 3.89
N LYS A 611 13.55 -23.71 3.23
CA LYS A 611 12.31 -24.19 3.86
C LYS A 611 12.50 -25.64 4.37
N CYS A 612 11.74 -26.04 5.38
CA CYS A 612 11.80 -27.38 5.92
C CYS A 612 11.63 -28.43 4.83
N ASP A 613 12.62 -29.32 4.75
CA ASP A 613 12.60 -30.47 3.87
C ASP A 613 12.12 -31.70 4.67
N LYS A 614 11.11 -32.42 4.15
CA LYS A 614 10.61 -33.66 4.76
C LYS A 614 11.72 -34.70 4.98
N THR A 615 12.85 -34.60 4.26
CA THR A 615 13.99 -35.49 4.44
C THR A 615 14.60 -35.46 5.84
N ILE A 616 14.42 -34.40 6.64
CA ILE A 616 14.99 -34.29 7.99
C ILE A 616 14.08 -34.83 9.11
N LEU A 617 12.87 -35.32 8.81
CA LEU A 617 11.90 -35.80 9.82
C LEU A 617 11.92 -37.34 9.97
N THR A 618 11.71 -37.87 11.18
CA THR A 618 11.62 -39.32 11.49
C THR A 618 10.20 -39.69 11.83
N LYS A 619 9.59 -40.49 10.95
CA LYS A 619 8.18 -40.94 10.94
C LYS A 619 7.19 -39.84 10.57
N GLY A 620 7.12 -39.54 9.27
CA GLY A 620 6.06 -38.70 8.72
C GLY A 620 4.80 -39.53 8.54
N LEU A 621 4.02 -39.65 9.61
CA LEU A 621 2.60 -39.95 9.50
C LEU A 621 1.90 -38.61 9.28
N GLU A 622 1.39 -38.39 8.08
CA GLU A 622 0.60 -37.21 7.76
C GLU A 622 -0.88 -37.58 7.91
N HIS A 623 -1.58 -36.88 8.79
CA HIS A 623 -3.03 -37.04 8.94
C HIS A 623 -3.72 -36.31 7.80
N TYR A 624 -4.63 -37.01 7.14
CA TYR A 624 -5.38 -36.49 6.02
C TYR A 624 -6.87 -36.75 6.21
N LYS A 625 -7.67 -35.84 5.66
CA LYS A 625 -9.12 -35.99 5.54
C LYS A 625 -9.52 -35.84 4.08
N TYR A 626 -10.17 -36.84 3.53
CA TYR A 626 -10.83 -36.76 2.23
C TYR A 626 -12.30 -36.41 2.40
N ILE A 627 -12.78 -35.42 1.64
CA ILE A 627 -14.16 -34.95 1.63
C ILE A 627 -14.73 -35.18 0.24
N ASP A 628 -15.77 -35.99 0.13
CA ASP A 628 -16.53 -36.19 -1.11
C ASP A 628 -17.44 -34.97 -1.35
N VAL A 629 -17.26 -34.27 -2.48
CA VAL A 629 -17.96 -32.99 -2.75
C VAL A 629 -19.45 -33.19 -3.05
N LYS A 630 -19.88 -34.39 -3.41
CA LYS A 630 -21.29 -34.69 -3.73
C LYS A 630 -22.09 -35.13 -2.51
N THR A 631 -21.48 -35.91 -1.62
CA THR A 631 -22.13 -36.50 -0.45
C THR A 631 -21.76 -35.80 0.86
N PHE A 632 -20.73 -34.96 0.85
CA PHE A 632 -20.13 -34.31 2.02
C PHE A 632 -19.66 -35.30 3.10
N ARG A 633 -19.42 -36.57 2.72
CA ARG A 633 -18.86 -37.57 3.63
C ARG A 633 -17.36 -37.32 3.80
N GLU A 634 -16.93 -37.37 5.05
CA GLU A 634 -15.54 -37.20 5.43
C GLU A 634 -14.92 -38.55 5.77
N HIS A 635 -13.69 -38.77 5.31
CA HIS A 635 -12.90 -39.96 5.54
C HIS A 635 -11.52 -39.57 6.02
N GLU A 636 -11.23 -39.82 7.29
CA GLU A 636 -9.90 -39.60 7.86
C GLU A 636 -9.00 -40.81 7.61
N PHE A 637 -7.73 -40.55 7.33
CA PHE A 637 -6.73 -41.57 7.12
C PHE A 637 -5.33 -41.00 7.38
N ILE A 638 -4.40 -41.90 7.68
CA ILE A 638 -3.01 -41.53 7.95
C ILE A 638 -2.17 -42.02 6.79
N LYS A 639 -1.33 -41.15 6.24
CA LYS A 639 -0.39 -41.48 5.17
C LYS A 639 1.02 -41.62 5.73
N ASP A 640 1.63 -42.78 5.54
CA ASP A 640 3.06 -42.94 5.78
C ASP A 640 3.84 -42.34 4.59
N THR A 641 4.62 -41.30 4.86
CA THR A 641 5.44 -40.58 3.87
C THR A 641 6.54 -41.43 3.22
N HIS A 642 6.99 -42.52 3.86
CA HIS A 642 8.05 -43.41 3.35
C HIS A 642 7.49 -44.57 2.54
N THR A 643 6.47 -45.28 3.05
CA THR A 643 5.87 -46.42 2.33
C THR A 643 4.80 -45.98 1.33
N GLN A 644 4.32 -44.73 1.44
CA GLN A 644 3.11 -44.25 0.74
C GLN A 644 1.91 -45.16 1.03
N GLU A 645 1.88 -45.83 2.19
CA GLU A 645 0.75 -46.63 2.66
C GLU A 645 -0.25 -45.76 3.39
N ILE A 646 -1.50 -46.20 3.38
CA ILE A 646 -2.61 -45.53 4.04
C ILE A 646 -3.04 -46.42 5.21
N LEU A 647 -3.17 -45.84 6.39
CA LEU A 647 -3.60 -46.49 7.62
C LEU A 647 -4.94 -45.87 8.06
N ASN A 648 -5.86 -46.69 8.56
CA ASN A 648 -7.04 -46.24 9.32
C ASN A 648 -6.77 -46.43 10.83
N GLU A 649 -7.59 -45.81 11.69
CA GLU A 649 -7.41 -45.75 13.16
C GLU A 649 -7.15 -47.11 13.85
N ASP A 650 -7.53 -48.24 13.24
CA ASP A 650 -7.46 -49.59 13.84
C ASP A 650 -6.61 -50.66 13.08
N ASN A 651 -5.63 -50.26 12.25
CA ASN A 651 -4.67 -51.08 11.44
C ASN A 651 -4.87 -50.99 9.91
N VAL A 652 -3.82 -51.44 9.18
CA VAL A 652 -3.60 -51.44 7.72
C VAL A 652 -4.89 -51.56 6.90
N VAL A 653 -5.07 -50.64 5.95
CA VAL A 653 -6.18 -50.64 5.01
C VAL A 653 -6.05 -51.86 4.07
N GLU A 654 -6.96 -52.84 4.20
CA GLU A 654 -7.17 -53.94 3.22
C GLU A 654 -7.92 -53.48 1.95
N ASP A 655 -8.19 -52.18 1.79
CA ASP A 655 -8.83 -51.67 0.57
C ASP A 655 -7.83 -51.53 -0.58
N GLU A 656 -8.26 -51.89 -1.79
CA GLU A 656 -7.53 -51.59 -3.02
C GLU A 656 -7.22 -50.09 -3.10
N LEU A 657 -5.94 -49.73 -3.24
CA LEU A 657 -5.50 -48.33 -3.37
C LEU A 657 -5.36 -47.94 -4.85
N THR A 658 -5.97 -46.82 -5.23
CA THR A 658 -5.76 -46.20 -6.54
C THR A 658 -4.66 -45.15 -6.44
N LYS A 659 -3.69 -45.21 -7.36
CA LYS A 659 -2.57 -44.25 -7.45
C LYS A 659 -2.94 -43.11 -8.41
N LEU A 660 -3.00 -41.89 -7.88
CA LEU A 660 -3.31 -40.66 -8.61
C LEU A 660 -2.04 -39.81 -8.82
N ARG A 661 -1.93 -39.13 -9.96
CA ARG A 661 -0.84 -38.18 -10.24
C ARG A 661 -1.18 -36.78 -9.73
N ILE A 662 -0.17 -36.07 -9.23
CA ILE A 662 -0.24 -34.67 -8.81
C ILE A 662 0.42 -33.84 -9.91
N TYR A 663 -0.38 -33.10 -10.69
CA TYR A 663 0.10 -32.46 -11.93
C TYR A 663 0.64 -31.05 -11.77
N ALA A 664 0.00 -30.20 -10.97
CA ALA A 664 0.39 -28.79 -10.90
C ALA A 664 -0.28 -28.09 -9.70
N ASP A 665 0.18 -26.86 -9.43
CA ASP A 665 -0.62 -25.92 -8.63
C ASP A 665 -1.81 -25.45 -9.46
N ILE A 666 -2.95 -25.23 -8.82
CA ILE A 666 -4.13 -24.60 -9.40
C ILE A 666 -4.46 -23.34 -8.61
N ALA A 667 -4.71 -22.24 -9.32
CA ALA A 667 -5.15 -21.04 -8.67
C ALA A 667 -6.60 -21.18 -8.18
N ALA A 668 -6.82 -21.07 -6.88
CA ALA A 668 -8.08 -20.61 -6.33
C ALA A 668 -8.02 -19.07 -6.30
N GLY A 669 -8.00 -18.45 -7.48
CA GLY A 669 -7.86 -17.00 -7.64
C GLY A 669 -7.68 -16.58 -9.10
N ILE A 670 -6.74 -15.67 -9.36
CA ILE A 670 -6.35 -15.28 -10.72
C ILE A 670 -5.76 -16.49 -11.44
N PRO A 671 -6.20 -16.83 -12.66
CA PRO A 671 -5.66 -17.96 -13.41
C PRO A 671 -4.13 -17.95 -13.50
N ILE A 672 -3.49 -19.07 -13.16
CA ILE A 672 -2.04 -19.26 -13.32
C ILE A 672 -1.75 -20.15 -14.52
N GLU A 673 -0.63 -19.92 -15.20
CA GLU A 673 -0.18 -20.80 -16.28
C GLU A 673 0.10 -22.20 -15.69
N ILE A 674 -0.50 -23.24 -16.27
CA ILE A 674 -0.23 -24.62 -15.82
C ILE A 674 1.15 -24.99 -16.35
N LEU A 675 2.09 -25.19 -15.44
CA LEU A 675 3.33 -25.91 -15.73
C LEU A 675 3.05 -27.41 -15.57
N ASP A 676 3.44 -28.20 -16.56
CA ASP A 676 3.27 -29.67 -16.58
C ASP A 676 4.33 -30.34 -15.70
N ASP A 677 4.42 -29.91 -14.44
CA ASP A 677 5.44 -30.31 -13.47
C ASP A 677 4.92 -31.51 -12.66
N ASP A 678 5.44 -32.72 -12.93
CA ASP A 678 5.11 -33.89 -12.12
C ASP A 678 5.55 -33.69 -10.65
N LYS A 679 4.60 -33.36 -9.77
CA LYS A 679 4.81 -33.16 -8.33
C LYS A 679 4.77 -34.47 -7.55
N GLY A 680 4.62 -35.60 -8.23
CA GLY A 680 4.58 -36.93 -7.66
C GLY A 680 3.18 -37.53 -7.65
N THR A 681 2.96 -38.50 -6.75
CA THR A 681 1.73 -39.29 -6.75
C THR A 681 1.12 -39.39 -5.35
N PHE A 682 -0.20 -39.49 -5.29
CA PHE A 682 -0.97 -39.71 -4.05
C PHE A 682 -1.76 -41.00 -4.19
N LYS A 683 -1.80 -41.85 -3.15
CA LYS A 683 -2.68 -43.03 -3.14
C LYS A 683 -3.95 -42.69 -2.37
N LEU A 684 -5.11 -43.13 -2.85
CA LEU A 684 -6.37 -43.08 -2.13
C LEU A 684 -7.04 -44.46 -2.14
N PRO A 685 -7.78 -44.84 -1.08
CA PRO A 685 -8.64 -46.01 -1.12
C PRO A 685 -9.65 -45.91 -2.27
N SER A 686 -9.68 -46.91 -3.14
CA SER A 686 -10.48 -46.89 -4.37
C SER A 686 -11.97 -46.70 -4.06
N LYS A 687 -12.43 -47.14 -2.89
CA LYS A 687 -13.79 -46.93 -2.39
C LYS A 687 -14.21 -45.45 -2.28
N TYR A 688 -13.27 -44.51 -2.10
CA TYR A 688 -13.55 -43.08 -2.02
C TYR A 688 -13.79 -42.44 -3.38
N ILE A 689 -13.33 -43.08 -4.46
CA ILE A 689 -13.29 -42.53 -5.82
C ILE A 689 -13.88 -43.47 -6.88
N LYS A 690 -14.68 -44.46 -6.43
CA LYS A 690 -15.21 -45.60 -7.20
C LYS A 690 -15.97 -45.27 -8.49
N THR A 691 -16.34 -44.01 -8.71
CA THR A 691 -17.21 -43.59 -9.82
C THR A 691 -16.51 -42.82 -10.94
N ALA A 692 -15.17 -42.72 -10.92
CA ALA A 692 -14.44 -41.85 -11.85
C ALA A 692 -13.28 -42.59 -12.55
N GLU A 693 -13.16 -42.38 -13.86
CA GLU A 693 -12.25 -43.14 -14.72
C GLU A 693 -10.90 -42.44 -14.94
N ASN A 694 -10.88 -41.10 -15.04
CA ASN A 694 -9.68 -40.31 -15.30
C ASN A 694 -9.44 -39.26 -14.23
N LEU A 695 -8.75 -39.68 -13.16
CA LEU A 695 -8.54 -38.87 -11.97
C LEU A 695 -7.13 -38.31 -11.86
N TYR A 696 -7.06 -37.07 -11.39
CA TYR A 696 -5.81 -36.40 -11.08
C TYR A 696 -5.95 -35.42 -9.93
N ILE A 697 -4.82 -35.00 -9.37
CA ILE A 697 -4.76 -34.09 -8.22
C ILE A 697 -4.07 -32.79 -8.61
N LEU A 698 -4.62 -31.68 -8.12
CA LEU A 698 -4.00 -30.35 -8.17
C LEU A 698 -3.86 -29.80 -6.76
N GLN A 699 -2.80 -29.03 -6.50
CA GLN A 699 -2.62 -28.34 -5.22
C GLN A 699 -3.13 -26.90 -5.30
N VAL A 700 -3.96 -26.50 -4.36
CA VAL A 700 -4.63 -25.19 -4.37
C VAL A 700 -3.68 -24.09 -3.94
N LYS A 701 -3.70 -22.97 -4.69
CA LYS A 701 -3.04 -21.72 -4.36
C LYS A 701 -4.03 -20.56 -4.34
N GLY A 702 -4.20 -19.92 -3.19
CA GLY A 702 -5.11 -18.80 -2.96
C GLY A 702 -6.36 -19.17 -2.17
N ASP A 703 -7.14 -18.15 -1.84
CA ASP A 703 -8.25 -18.15 -0.87
C ASP A 703 -9.62 -17.85 -1.50
N SER A 704 -9.73 -17.81 -2.84
CA SER A 704 -11.01 -17.46 -3.49
C SER A 704 -12.09 -18.55 -3.39
N MET A 705 -11.73 -19.75 -2.94
CA MET A 705 -12.64 -20.88 -2.78
C MET A 705 -12.83 -21.30 -1.31
N ILE A 706 -12.42 -20.45 -0.36
CA ILE A 706 -12.41 -20.77 1.08
C ILE A 706 -13.80 -21.12 1.61
N ASP A 707 -14.85 -20.40 1.19
CA ASP A 707 -16.23 -20.66 1.60
C ASP A 707 -16.84 -21.91 0.93
N ALA A 708 -16.13 -22.52 -0.03
CA ALA A 708 -16.43 -23.86 -0.53
C ALA A 708 -15.66 -24.95 0.22
N ASN A 709 -15.07 -24.62 1.38
CA ASN A 709 -14.21 -25.50 2.19
C ASN A 709 -12.93 -25.94 1.46
N ILE A 710 -12.37 -25.04 0.63
CA ILE A 710 -11.12 -25.27 -0.11
C ILE A 710 -10.12 -24.19 0.29
N ASP A 711 -9.16 -24.56 1.13
CA ASP A 711 -8.16 -23.66 1.72
C ASP A 711 -6.89 -23.62 0.86
N ASP A 712 -6.07 -22.57 1.05
CA ASP A 712 -4.75 -22.50 0.43
C ASP A 712 -3.88 -23.68 0.90
N GLY A 713 -3.28 -24.40 -0.05
CA GLY A 713 -2.45 -25.57 0.21
C GLY A 713 -3.16 -26.93 0.17
N ASP A 714 -4.50 -26.95 0.16
CA ASP A 714 -5.28 -28.18 0.01
C ASP A 714 -5.02 -28.89 -1.33
N TYR A 715 -5.30 -30.19 -1.39
CA TYR A 715 -5.33 -30.92 -2.65
C TYR A 715 -6.77 -31.13 -3.12
N VAL A 716 -7.01 -30.95 -4.41
CA VAL A 716 -8.30 -31.21 -5.04
C VAL A 716 -8.21 -32.39 -5.99
N VAL A 717 -9.18 -33.30 -5.91
CA VAL A 717 -9.31 -34.47 -6.79
C VAL A 717 -10.27 -34.11 -7.92
N VAL A 718 -9.78 -34.22 -9.15
CA VAL A 718 -10.47 -33.77 -10.35
C VAL A 718 -10.67 -34.95 -11.30
N ASP A 719 -11.87 -35.05 -11.85
CA ASP A 719 -12.24 -36.03 -12.89
C ASP A 719 -12.31 -35.34 -14.26
N SER A 720 -11.37 -35.65 -15.15
CA SER A 720 -11.33 -35.10 -16.52
C SER A 720 -12.30 -35.77 -17.49
N SER A 721 -12.93 -36.89 -17.11
CA SER A 721 -13.94 -37.56 -17.94
C SER A 721 -15.31 -36.90 -17.86
N GLN A 722 -15.55 -36.05 -16.86
CA GLN A 722 -16.83 -35.40 -16.63
C GLN A 722 -16.86 -33.94 -17.06
N SER A 723 -17.95 -33.57 -17.74
CA SER A 723 -18.28 -32.16 -17.98
C SER A 723 -18.77 -31.49 -16.68
N VAL A 724 -18.40 -30.24 -16.47
CA VAL A 724 -18.85 -29.42 -15.32
C VAL A 724 -20.22 -28.82 -15.65
N GLN A 725 -21.23 -29.14 -14.84
CA GLN A 725 -22.57 -28.58 -14.99
C GLN A 725 -22.69 -27.20 -14.34
N ASN A 726 -23.80 -26.52 -14.62
CA ASN A 726 -24.11 -25.21 -14.04
C ASN A 726 -24.09 -25.27 -12.49
N ASN A 727 -23.42 -24.31 -11.85
CA ASN A 727 -23.15 -24.24 -10.41
C ASN A 727 -22.18 -25.30 -9.85
N GLU A 728 -21.55 -26.13 -10.66
CA GLU A 728 -20.51 -27.07 -10.19
C GLU A 728 -19.12 -26.42 -10.21
N ILE A 729 -18.21 -26.94 -9.39
CA ILE A 729 -16.82 -26.48 -9.34
C ILE A 729 -15.98 -27.29 -10.32
N GLY A 730 -15.19 -26.60 -11.13
CA GLY A 730 -14.36 -27.21 -12.16
C GLY A 730 -13.02 -26.52 -12.34
N VAL A 731 -12.10 -27.24 -12.97
CA VAL A 731 -10.84 -26.67 -13.46
C VAL A 731 -11.12 -26.05 -14.82
N VAL A 732 -11.01 -24.72 -14.88
CA VAL A 732 -11.28 -23.95 -16.10
C VAL A 732 -9.99 -23.32 -16.60
N VAL A 733 -9.70 -23.54 -17.88
CA VAL A 733 -8.58 -22.93 -18.61
C VAL A 733 -9.12 -21.86 -19.54
N TYR A 734 -8.57 -20.66 -19.42
CA TYR A 734 -8.89 -19.50 -20.24
C TYR A 734 -7.61 -18.66 -20.42
N ASN A 735 -7.34 -18.21 -21.65
CA ASN A 735 -6.11 -17.51 -22.04
C ASN A 735 -4.81 -18.23 -21.64
N GLY A 736 -4.78 -19.56 -21.72
CA GLY A 736 -3.60 -20.37 -21.37
C GLY A 736 -3.36 -20.56 -19.87
N SER A 737 -4.20 -19.97 -19.02
CA SER A 737 -4.10 -20.09 -17.57
C SER A 737 -5.30 -20.83 -16.97
N ALA A 738 -5.09 -21.57 -15.89
CA ALA A 738 -6.10 -22.35 -15.22
C ALA A 738 -6.49 -21.80 -13.85
N THR A 739 -7.76 -21.97 -13.49
CA THR A 739 -8.32 -21.61 -12.20
C THR A 739 -9.37 -22.62 -11.75
N LEU A 740 -9.55 -22.76 -10.44
CA LEU A 740 -10.62 -23.55 -9.83
C LEU A 740 -11.78 -22.62 -9.48
N LYS A 741 -12.93 -22.78 -10.16
CA LYS A 741 -14.10 -21.91 -9.99
C LYS A 741 -15.41 -22.65 -10.13
N ARG A 742 -16.48 -22.05 -9.59
CA ARG A 742 -17.85 -22.48 -9.85
C ARG A 742 -18.30 -21.95 -11.21
N VAL A 743 -18.72 -22.84 -12.11
CA VAL A 743 -19.06 -22.48 -13.49
C VAL A 743 -20.55 -22.20 -13.61
N VAL A 744 -20.92 -21.02 -14.09
CA VAL A 744 -22.31 -20.63 -14.33
C VAL A 744 -22.52 -20.19 -15.78
N GLN A 745 -23.32 -20.94 -16.54
CA GLN A 745 -23.61 -20.66 -17.95
C GLN A 745 -24.98 -19.97 -18.09
N THR A 746 -25.01 -18.76 -18.65
CA THR A 746 -26.25 -17.99 -18.85
C THR A 746 -26.22 -17.24 -20.18
N GLY A 747 -27.08 -17.61 -21.13
CA GLY A 747 -27.37 -16.80 -22.33
C GLY A 747 -26.15 -16.44 -23.20
N GLY A 748 -25.23 -17.38 -23.46
CA GLY A 748 -24.02 -17.17 -24.27
C GLY A 748 -22.84 -16.53 -23.53
N LEU A 749 -22.95 -16.37 -22.21
CA LEU A 749 -21.86 -15.96 -21.32
C LEU A 749 -21.62 -17.05 -20.28
N VAL A 750 -20.35 -17.24 -19.93
CA VAL A 750 -19.92 -18.13 -18.85
C VAL A 750 -19.31 -17.29 -17.73
N LEU A 751 -19.90 -17.40 -16.53
CA LEU A 751 -19.46 -16.76 -15.31
C LEU A 751 -18.68 -17.78 -14.47
N LEU A 752 -17.44 -17.47 -14.14
CA LEU A 752 -16.66 -18.24 -13.17
C LEU A 752 -16.74 -17.54 -11.82
N LEU A 753 -17.47 -18.14 -10.90
CA LEU A 753 -17.72 -17.62 -9.56
C LEU A 753 -16.69 -18.16 -8.57
N SER A 754 -16.18 -17.26 -7.75
CA SER A 754 -15.45 -17.60 -6.52
C SER A 754 -16.46 -18.04 -5.44
N ALA A 755 -16.02 -18.84 -4.48
CA ALA A 755 -16.83 -19.09 -3.28
C ALA A 755 -16.68 -17.95 -2.27
N ASN A 756 -15.50 -17.34 -2.22
CA ASN A 756 -15.20 -16.17 -1.40
C ASN A 756 -15.76 -14.89 -2.04
N ASP A 757 -16.62 -14.20 -1.30
CA ASP A 757 -17.30 -12.97 -1.71
C ASP A 757 -16.33 -11.79 -1.97
N ASP A 758 -15.10 -11.85 -1.49
CA ASP A 758 -14.06 -10.83 -1.76
C ASP A 758 -13.56 -10.85 -3.22
N PHE A 759 -13.96 -11.84 -4.02
CA PHE A 759 -13.49 -12.04 -5.40
C PHE A 759 -14.62 -11.91 -6.42
N GLU A 760 -14.50 -10.96 -7.34
CA GLU A 760 -15.48 -10.76 -8.42
C GLU A 760 -15.55 -11.96 -9.39
N PRO A 761 -16.75 -12.27 -9.94
CA PRO A 761 -16.93 -13.21 -11.04
C PRO A 761 -16.09 -12.90 -12.27
N ILE A 762 -15.48 -13.92 -12.88
CA ILE A 762 -14.83 -13.79 -14.19
C ILE A 762 -15.89 -14.06 -15.27
N SER A 763 -16.18 -13.05 -16.10
CA SER A 763 -17.10 -13.21 -17.24
C SER A 763 -16.33 -13.54 -18.51
N ILE A 764 -16.68 -14.65 -19.16
CA ILE A 764 -16.05 -15.15 -20.39
C ILE A 764 -17.14 -15.30 -21.46
N ILE A 765 -16.80 -14.97 -22.71
CA ILE A 765 -17.68 -15.21 -23.87
C ILE A 765 -17.62 -16.70 -24.20
N ASP A 766 -18.77 -17.29 -24.53
CA ASP A 766 -18.87 -18.71 -24.88
C ASP A 766 -17.94 -19.06 -26.07
N GLY A 767 -17.05 -20.04 -25.87
CA GLY A 767 -16.02 -20.46 -26.84
C GLY A 767 -14.55 -20.14 -26.49
N ASP A 768 -14.28 -19.20 -25.56
CA ASP A 768 -12.91 -18.77 -25.20
C ASP A 768 -12.33 -19.50 -23.97
N PHE A 769 -12.98 -20.54 -23.48
CA PHE A 769 -12.51 -21.33 -22.33
C PHE A 769 -12.64 -22.83 -22.60
N SER A 770 -11.87 -23.62 -21.87
CA SER A 770 -12.02 -25.08 -21.81
C SER A 770 -12.13 -25.54 -20.37
N VAL A 771 -12.96 -26.54 -20.14
CA VAL A 771 -13.06 -27.22 -18.84
C VAL A 771 -12.18 -28.46 -18.91
N GLN A 772 -11.22 -28.56 -18.01
CA GLN A 772 -10.27 -29.69 -17.97
C GLN A 772 -10.74 -30.83 -17.07
N GLY A 773 -11.67 -30.56 -16.16
CA GLY A 773 -12.29 -31.58 -15.34
C GLY A 773 -13.14 -31.00 -14.21
N LYS A 774 -13.93 -31.88 -13.60
CA LYS A 774 -14.85 -31.57 -12.51
C LYS A 774 -14.24 -31.92 -11.16
N LEU A 775 -14.44 -31.04 -10.18
CA LEU A 775 -14.07 -31.31 -8.79
C LEU A 775 -14.97 -32.42 -8.20
N ILE A 776 -14.36 -33.49 -7.69
CA ILE A 776 -15.09 -34.58 -7.04
C ILE A 776 -14.74 -34.77 -5.57
N GLY A 777 -13.55 -34.32 -5.14
CA GLY A 777 -13.08 -34.52 -3.77
C GLY A 777 -12.06 -33.48 -3.33
N ILE A 778 -11.95 -33.29 -2.02
CA ILE A 778 -10.97 -32.39 -1.37
C ILE A 778 -10.17 -33.23 -0.39
N ILE A 779 -8.83 -33.14 -0.43
CA ILE A 779 -7.94 -33.77 0.54
C ILE A 779 -7.29 -32.65 1.37
N LYS A 780 -7.59 -32.63 2.66
CA LYS A 780 -7.03 -31.69 3.63
C LYS A 780 -6.00 -32.39 4.50
N GLN A 781 -4.88 -31.72 4.79
CA GLN A 781 -3.96 -32.18 5.81
C GLN A 781 -4.46 -31.69 7.18
N THR A 782 -4.66 -32.62 8.12
CA THR A 782 -5.11 -32.31 9.48
C THR A 782 -3.91 -32.32 10.43
N GLN A 783 -4.00 -31.55 11.52
CA GLN A 783 -2.95 -31.46 12.53
C GLN A 783 -2.85 -32.71 13.39
#